data_AF-A0A350EV95-F1
#
_entry.id   AF-A0A350EV95-F1
#
_cell.length_a   1.000
_cell.length_b   1.000
_cell.length_c   1.000
_cell.angle_alpha   90.00
_cell.angle_beta   90.00
_cell.angle_gamma   90.00
#
_symmetry.space_group_name_H-M   'P 1'
#
loop_
_entity.id
_entity.type
_entity.pdbx_description
1 polymer ?
#
loop_
_entity_poly.entity_id
_entity_poly.type
_entity_poly.pdbx_seq_one_letter_code
_entity_poly.pdbx_strand_id
1 'polypeptide(L)'
;MKSRALARLVLALLLPLAGGPATAVALEPVPDKLVVLTFDDSVASHHSVVRPLLKRLGFGATFFITEGFSFRTNKVDYMTWEQIAELHRDGFEIGNHTRDHMGLGPDTLGRLPEQVAAINERCAEHGIPQPVSFAYPGNAIAPAAPELLKKLGFRFARRGGGPEHPYEWGRGFAYEPGIDHPLLIPSAGDARPDWTLADFKRAADQATAGRIAVIQFHGVPDRDHPWVHSDPRRFEEFMTYLKTNAFTVVALRDLARFVDTDVVPAEPFAVMERRKRARPEVLVEGRITDAGTGRTLPARLYISDADGKWYFPKSASLTGSAVRYERRSSFSTNAVEMHTTLSAHPFRVELPPGRYTLRAEHGKEFFPQSIALEVRAGMAPIEIQLRRWSNVAARGWFSGDAHNHRNPAELANLLPAEDLNVGLPMVDWTTVHDVAPTASGRGFAGEFGDQPVQLDATHVWHPRNTEYEIFRTGGRNHTLGAFLIVNHRSRFDLPTFPLREVAARARAEGALIDLEKHNWPWSIAIVPLLDVDLFELANNHHWDVEFGVRNWAEPAPKWMSLPGGGNGIDTERGWTHYGFQTYYALLNCGFNLRPTAGTASGVHPVPLGFSRVYVQVDGGFSFEKWMAGLAAGRSFVTTGPMLLAELNGQPPGRRFALNEPGIFTLSGTIESGQPLESIEVIRNGEVVLQLTPENTRTSAGAWRATLNGSIQVGETSWIAVRCFESRPAGRFRFAHTAPWHIRFDDQPLRPRQQEIDWLISRVENELQRSRELLPPAGVAEYERSLAAYREIARRARP
;
A
#
# COMPACT_ATOMS: atom_id res chain seq x y z
N MET A 1 1.90 86.80 -4.38
CA MET A 1 0.93 86.65 -5.49
C MET A 1 -0.06 85.57 -5.08
N LYS A 2 -1.15 85.99 -4.42
CA LYS A 2 -2.58 85.92 -4.85
C LYS A 2 -3.08 84.48 -5.06
N SER A 3 -4.19 83.99 -4.51
CA SER A 3 -5.15 84.43 -3.50
C SER A 3 -6.29 83.39 -3.51
N ARG A 4 -6.67 82.91 -2.33
CA ARG A 4 -8.02 82.65 -1.78
C ARG A 4 -9.16 82.06 -2.63
N ALA A 5 -9.82 81.11 -1.97
CA ALA A 5 -11.22 80.69 -1.99
C ALA A 5 -12.28 81.66 -2.54
N LEU A 6 -13.35 81.08 -3.12
CA LEU A 6 -14.80 81.38 -2.90
C LEU A 6 -15.61 80.37 -3.74
N ALA A 7 -16.30 79.39 -3.15
CA ALA A 7 -17.70 79.46 -2.71
C ALA A 7 -18.65 80.11 -3.73
N ARG A 8 -19.43 79.28 -4.45
CA ARG A 8 -20.76 79.67 -4.94
C ARG A 8 -21.77 78.55 -4.70
N LEU A 9 -22.65 78.88 -3.77
CA LEU A 9 -23.91 78.24 -3.43
C LEU A 9 -24.91 78.49 -4.59
N VAL A 10 -25.52 77.44 -5.13
CA VAL A 10 -26.85 77.52 -5.76
C VAL A 10 -27.66 76.33 -5.25
N LEU A 11 -28.59 76.65 -4.37
CA LEU A 11 -29.65 75.77 -3.87
C LEU A 11 -30.93 76.14 -4.62
N ALA A 12 -31.50 75.24 -5.40
CA ALA A 12 -32.91 75.34 -5.80
C ALA A 12 -33.50 73.97 -6.22
N LEU A 13 -34.42 73.52 -5.37
CA LEU A 13 -35.58 72.64 -5.56
C LEU A 13 -35.41 71.15 -5.92
N LEU A 14 -35.74 70.34 -4.91
CA LEU A 14 -36.27 68.98 -4.96
C LEU A 14 -37.67 68.91 -5.60
N LEU A 15 -37.90 67.90 -6.43
CA LEU A 15 -39.09 67.04 -6.42
C LEU A 15 -38.72 65.66 -7.02
N PRO A 16 -39.19 64.54 -6.44
CA PRO A 16 -38.68 63.22 -6.76
C PRO A 16 -39.50 62.57 -7.88
N LEU A 17 -38.84 62.09 -8.93
CA LEU A 17 -39.40 61.06 -9.79
C LEU A 17 -38.81 59.72 -9.34
N ALA A 18 -39.68 58.93 -8.71
CA ALA A 18 -39.45 57.54 -8.37
C ALA A 18 -39.16 56.75 -9.65
N GLY A 19 -38.05 56.02 -9.63
CA GLY A 19 -37.56 55.19 -10.73
C GLY A 19 -36.14 54.78 -10.40
N GLY A 20 -35.98 53.87 -9.44
CA GLY A 20 -34.66 53.36 -9.07
C GLY A 20 -33.99 52.73 -10.30
N PRO A 21 -32.72 53.06 -10.61
CA PRO A 21 -31.97 52.24 -11.54
C PRO A 21 -31.63 50.95 -10.80
N ALA A 22 -32.05 49.82 -11.35
CA ALA A 22 -31.39 48.55 -11.07
C ALA A 22 -29.91 48.76 -11.39
N THR A 23 -29.09 48.86 -10.34
CA THR A 23 -27.63 48.86 -10.50
C THR A 23 -27.27 47.50 -11.09
N ALA A 24 -26.99 47.46 -12.39
CA ALA A 24 -26.27 46.36 -12.99
C ALA A 24 -24.93 46.28 -12.26
N VAL A 25 -24.78 45.26 -11.39
CA VAL A 25 -23.51 44.98 -10.74
C VAL A 25 -22.57 44.54 -11.86
N ALA A 26 -21.57 45.38 -12.18
CA ALA A 26 -20.58 45.04 -13.18
C ALA A 26 -19.81 43.80 -12.71
N LEU A 27 -19.80 42.75 -13.53
CA LEU A 27 -19.05 41.52 -13.23
C LEU A 27 -17.55 41.80 -13.19
N GLU A 28 -16.88 41.18 -12.22
CA GLU A 28 -15.42 41.17 -12.14
C GLU A 28 -14.85 40.18 -13.18
N PRO A 29 -13.68 40.45 -13.78
CA PRO A 29 -13.02 39.45 -14.61
C PRO A 29 -12.65 38.23 -13.76
N VAL A 30 -12.79 37.03 -14.32
CA VAL A 30 -12.37 35.78 -13.65
C VAL A 30 -10.85 35.82 -13.44
N PRO A 31 -10.36 35.83 -12.19
CA PRO A 31 -8.93 35.83 -11.93
C PRO A 31 -8.33 34.45 -12.20
N ASP A 32 -7.07 34.44 -12.60
CA ASP A 32 -6.28 33.21 -12.61
C ASP A 32 -6.18 32.62 -11.18
N LYS A 33 -6.05 31.30 -11.11
CA LYS A 33 -6.00 30.50 -9.87
C LYS A 33 -7.26 30.62 -9.00
N LEU A 34 -8.42 30.84 -9.62
CA LEU A 34 -9.72 30.74 -8.94
C LEU A 34 -10.16 29.27 -8.84
N VAL A 35 -10.28 28.77 -7.61
CA VAL A 35 -10.71 27.41 -7.28
C VAL A 35 -12.00 27.45 -6.45
N VAL A 36 -12.92 26.54 -6.75
CA VAL A 36 -14.08 26.25 -5.91
C VAL A 36 -13.88 24.88 -5.28
N LEU A 37 -13.99 24.78 -3.96
CA LEU A 37 -14.01 23.50 -3.25
C LEU A 37 -15.44 23.11 -2.91
N THR A 38 -15.80 21.88 -3.27
CA THR A 38 -17.13 21.32 -2.98
C THR A 38 -17.02 19.99 -2.24
N PHE A 39 -17.92 19.77 -1.29
CA PHE A 39 -17.95 18.61 -0.41
C PHE A 39 -19.35 17.99 -0.39
N ASP A 40 -19.47 16.72 -0.76
CA ASP A 40 -20.75 16.02 -0.95
C ASP A 40 -21.10 15.07 0.20
N ASP A 41 -22.38 14.72 0.29
CA ASP A 41 -22.94 13.63 1.08
C ASP A 41 -23.10 13.84 2.58
N SER A 42 -22.86 15.06 3.08
CA SER A 42 -23.04 15.40 4.50
C SER A 42 -22.19 14.55 5.46
N VAL A 43 -21.01 14.11 5.02
CA VAL A 43 -20.10 13.23 5.79
C VAL A 43 -19.60 13.95 7.05
N ALA A 44 -19.57 13.25 8.19
CA ALA A 44 -19.17 13.81 9.49
C ALA A 44 -17.79 14.48 9.49
N SER A 45 -16.87 13.97 8.65
CA SER A 45 -15.51 14.51 8.50
C SER A 45 -15.46 15.90 7.88
N HIS A 46 -16.52 16.35 7.20
CA HIS A 46 -16.65 17.74 6.77
C HIS A 46 -16.55 18.72 7.94
N HIS A 47 -17.21 18.38 9.06
CA HIS A 47 -17.19 19.20 10.26
C HIS A 47 -15.94 18.95 11.10
N SER A 48 -15.57 17.69 11.33
CA SER A 48 -14.50 17.36 12.29
C SER A 48 -13.09 17.52 11.73
N VAL A 49 -12.90 17.44 10.40
CA VAL A 49 -11.57 17.50 9.75
C VAL A 49 -11.47 18.66 8.76
N VAL A 50 -12.40 18.77 7.80
CA VAL A 50 -12.30 19.73 6.70
C VAL A 50 -12.46 21.17 7.20
N ARG A 51 -13.56 21.46 7.91
CA ARG A 51 -13.90 22.77 8.45
C ARG A 51 -12.74 23.45 9.21
N PRO A 52 -12.12 22.85 10.26
CA PRO A 52 -11.05 23.52 11.00
C PRO A 52 -9.82 23.83 10.14
N LEU A 53 -9.48 22.98 9.17
CA LEU A 53 -8.38 23.23 8.24
C LEU A 53 -8.69 24.39 7.30
N LEU A 54 -9.88 24.40 6.67
CA LEU A 54 -10.26 25.46 5.73
C LEU A 54 -10.35 26.83 6.43
N LYS A 55 -10.89 26.88 7.66
CA LYS A 55 -10.92 28.11 8.47
C LYS A 55 -9.51 28.64 8.75
N ARG A 56 -8.58 27.76 9.13
CA ARG A 56 -7.18 28.15 9.38
C ARG A 56 -6.49 28.70 8.13
N LEU A 57 -6.86 28.20 6.95
CA LEU A 57 -6.30 28.65 5.67
C LEU A 57 -7.00 29.88 5.09
N GLY A 58 -8.19 30.22 5.59
CA GLY A 58 -9.04 31.30 5.07
C GLY A 58 -9.68 30.95 3.72
N PHE A 59 -10.01 29.68 3.50
CA PHE A 59 -10.63 29.21 2.25
C PHE A 59 -12.15 29.15 2.37
N GLY A 60 -12.85 29.56 1.31
CA GLY A 60 -14.28 29.29 1.14
C GLY A 60 -14.54 27.87 0.60
N ALA A 61 -15.76 27.37 0.79
CA ALA A 61 -16.20 26.08 0.28
C ALA A 61 -17.72 25.96 0.28
N THR A 62 -18.24 25.02 -0.50
CA THR A 62 -19.65 24.63 -0.54
C THR A 62 -19.82 23.19 -0.07
N PHE A 63 -20.70 22.98 0.92
CA PHE A 63 -21.09 21.67 1.43
C PHE A 63 -22.49 21.33 0.91
N PHE A 64 -22.60 20.29 0.10
CA PHE A 64 -23.84 19.83 -0.52
C PHE A 64 -24.54 18.82 0.38
N ILE A 65 -25.72 19.20 0.88
CA ILE A 65 -26.42 18.48 1.95
C ILE A 65 -27.51 17.56 1.41
N THR A 66 -27.56 16.35 1.94
CA THR A 66 -28.56 15.29 1.69
C THR A 66 -28.85 14.58 3.01
N GLU A 67 -30.07 14.04 3.16
CA GLU A 67 -30.43 13.11 4.24
C GLU A 67 -30.49 11.65 3.77
N GLY A 68 -29.91 11.36 2.60
CA GLY A 68 -29.86 10.04 1.99
C GLY A 68 -28.94 9.07 2.71
N PHE A 69 -28.73 7.90 2.11
CA PHE A 69 -27.92 6.81 2.68
C PHE A 69 -28.36 6.45 4.11
N SER A 70 -27.40 6.39 5.05
CA SER A 70 -27.64 6.14 6.46
C SER A 70 -27.67 7.42 7.32
N PHE A 71 -27.70 8.62 6.71
CA PHE A 71 -27.63 9.91 7.41
C PHE A 71 -28.58 10.02 8.62
N ARG A 72 -29.83 9.57 8.48
CA ARG A 72 -30.86 9.73 9.52
C ARG A 72 -30.56 8.95 10.80
N THR A 73 -29.79 7.88 10.70
CA THR A 73 -29.51 6.96 11.81
C THR A 73 -28.04 6.86 12.18
N ASN A 74 -27.12 7.12 11.24
CA ASN A 74 -25.67 7.03 11.44
C ASN A 74 -25.07 8.43 11.61
N LYS A 75 -24.93 8.89 12.85
CA LYS A 75 -24.22 10.15 13.17
C LYS A 75 -22.75 9.98 13.52
N VAL A 76 -22.21 8.77 13.34
CA VAL A 76 -20.77 8.51 13.39
C VAL A 76 -20.13 8.94 12.07
N ASP A 77 -20.74 8.56 10.95
CA ASP A 77 -20.21 8.85 9.61
C ASP A 77 -20.89 10.04 8.91
N TYR A 78 -22.03 10.52 9.40
CA TYR A 78 -22.73 11.70 8.86
C TYR A 78 -22.92 12.80 9.89
N MET A 79 -22.93 14.05 9.42
CA MET A 79 -23.16 15.22 10.26
C MET A 79 -24.57 15.26 10.83
N THR A 80 -24.70 15.94 11.96
CA THR A 80 -25.97 16.46 12.50
C THR A 80 -26.34 17.78 11.83
N TRP A 81 -27.61 18.18 11.91
CA TRP A 81 -28.03 19.48 11.37
C TRP A 81 -27.42 20.65 12.15
N GLU A 82 -27.14 20.47 13.43
CA GLU A 82 -26.42 21.44 14.27
C GLU A 82 -24.99 21.68 13.76
N GLN A 83 -24.30 20.60 13.34
CA GLN A 83 -22.98 20.70 12.70
C GLN A 83 -23.06 21.39 11.34
N ILE A 84 -24.09 21.11 10.55
CA ILE A 84 -24.35 21.78 9.25
C ILE A 84 -24.61 23.29 9.46
N ALA A 85 -25.39 23.65 10.47
CA ALA A 85 -25.64 25.05 10.84
C ALA A 85 -24.36 25.75 11.33
N GLU A 86 -23.45 25.03 12.02
CA GLU A 86 -22.15 25.56 12.37
C GLU A 86 -21.28 25.85 11.14
N LEU A 87 -21.25 24.96 10.13
CA LEU A 87 -20.57 25.24 8.86
C LEU A 87 -21.06 26.56 8.24
N HIS A 88 -22.38 26.77 8.22
CA HIS A 88 -22.95 28.02 7.71
C HIS A 88 -22.50 29.24 8.52
N ARG A 89 -22.55 29.16 9.86
CA ARG A 89 -22.13 30.26 10.76
C ARG A 89 -20.65 30.63 10.60
N ASP A 90 -19.81 29.70 10.19
CA ASP A 90 -18.40 29.98 9.88
C ASP A 90 -18.17 30.58 8.48
N GLY A 91 -19.24 30.84 7.74
CA GLY A 91 -19.19 31.49 6.43
C GLY A 91 -19.12 30.53 5.26
N PHE A 92 -19.16 29.21 5.48
CA PHE A 92 -19.24 28.26 4.38
C PHE A 92 -20.62 28.28 3.70
N GLU A 93 -20.67 27.84 2.45
CA GLU A 93 -21.93 27.67 1.74
C GLU A 93 -22.57 26.32 2.01
N ILE A 94 -23.88 26.33 2.19
CA ILE A 94 -24.72 25.13 2.23
C ILE A 94 -25.47 25.04 0.90
N GLY A 95 -25.17 24.00 0.14
CA GLY A 95 -25.80 23.66 -1.13
C GLY A 95 -26.79 22.50 -0.98
N ASN A 96 -27.66 22.31 -1.97
CA ASN A 96 -28.66 21.24 -1.97
C ASN A 96 -28.17 20.03 -2.78
N HIS A 97 -28.30 18.82 -2.23
CA HIS A 97 -27.93 17.56 -2.86
C HIS A 97 -29.09 16.56 -2.94
N THR A 98 -30.33 17.06 -3.00
CA THR A 98 -31.60 16.32 -2.82
C THR A 98 -31.74 15.69 -1.43
N ARG A 99 -32.96 15.39 -0.99
CA ARG A 99 -33.18 14.76 0.32
C ARG A 99 -32.64 13.35 0.39
N ASP A 100 -32.92 12.53 -0.61
CA ASP A 100 -32.69 11.08 -0.55
C ASP A 100 -31.41 10.64 -1.30
N HIS A 101 -30.51 11.58 -1.64
CA HIS A 101 -29.39 11.38 -2.58
C HIS A 101 -29.90 10.81 -3.94
N MET A 102 -31.00 11.39 -4.43
CA MET A 102 -31.72 10.96 -5.62
C MET A 102 -31.10 11.59 -6.88
N GLY A 103 -30.53 10.75 -7.76
CA GLY A 103 -30.07 11.20 -9.08
C GLY A 103 -31.21 11.71 -9.96
N LEU A 104 -30.94 12.64 -10.87
CA LEU A 104 -31.95 13.27 -11.73
C LEU A 104 -32.02 12.59 -13.10
N GLY A 105 -32.63 11.41 -13.15
CA GLY A 105 -32.97 10.72 -14.39
C GLY A 105 -34.35 11.12 -14.92
N PRO A 106 -34.74 10.64 -16.13
CA PRO A 106 -36.05 10.90 -16.71
C PRO A 106 -37.22 10.57 -15.77
N ASP A 107 -37.12 9.46 -15.03
CA ASP A 107 -38.20 8.97 -14.17
C ASP A 107 -38.24 9.65 -12.79
N THR A 108 -37.16 10.31 -12.38
CA THR A 108 -37.04 10.93 -11.05
C THR A 108 -37.16 12.45 -11.08
N LEU A 109 -36.99 13.08 -12.24
CA LEU A 109 -36.99 14.54 -12.38
C LEU A 109 -38.26 15.20 -11.86
N GLY A 110 -39.43 14.57 -12.03
CA GLY A 110 -40.71 15.08 -11.53
C GLY A 110 -40.77 15.21 -10.00
N ARG A 111 -39.92 14.48 -9.27
CA ARG A 111 -39.78 14.52 -7.81
C ARG A 111 -38.75 15.53 -7.34
N LEU A 112 -38.04 16.23 -8.22
CA LEU A 112 -37.04 17.22 -7.82
C LEU A 112 -37.60 18.31 -6.88
N PRO A 113 -38.80 18.89 -7.11
CA PRO A 113 -39.34 19.92 -6.22
C PRO A 113 -39.52 19.45 -4.78
N GLU A 114 -40.06 18.24 -4.54
CA GLU A 114 -40.21 17.69 -3.18
C GLU A 114 -38.85 17.44 -2.51
N GLN A 115 -37.87 16.95 -3.28
CA GLN A 115 -36.53 16.63 -2.77
C GLN A 115 -35.76 17.89 -2.36
N VAL A 116 -35.90 18.96 -3.14
CA VAL A 116 -35.28 20.25 -2.85
C VAL A 116 -35.97 20.93 -1.67
N ALA A 117 -37.31 20.94 -1.66
CA ALA A 117 -38.10 21.57 -0.60
C ALA A 117 -37.75 21.01 0.78
N ALA A 118 -37.61 19.69 0.91
CA ALA A 118 -37.30 19.08 2.20
C ALA A 118 -35.93 19.53 2.78
N ILE A 119 -34.90 19.67 1.95
CA ILE A 119 -33.61 20.20 2.40
C ILE A 119 -33.71 21.70 2.72
N ASN A 120 -34.49 22.46 1.95
CA ASN A 120 -34.71 23.88 2.20
C ASN A 120 -35.46 24.14 3.51
N GLU A 121 -36.45 23.30 3.84
CA GLU A 121 -37.18 23.34 5.11
C GLU A 121 -36.22 23.11 6.29
N ARG A 122 -35.37 22.09 6.21
CA ARG A 122 -34.33 21.86 7.22
C ARG A 122 -33.33 23.00 7.32
N CYS A 123 -32.94 23.63 6.20
CA CYS A 123 -32.12 24.83 6.25
C CYS A 123 -32.82 25.96 7.02
N ALA A 124 -34.09 26.22 6.73
CA ALA A 124 -34.88 27.25 7.40
C ALA A 124 -35.04 27.00 8.90
N GLU A 125 -35.30 25.75 9.32
CA GLU A 125 -35.38 25.34 10.74
C GLU A 125 -34.09 25.64 11.51
N HIS A 126 -32.95 25.61 10.84
CA HIS A 126 -31.62 25.82 11.43
C HIS A 126 -31.05 27.22 11.15
N GLY A 127 -31.86 28.15 10.63
CA GLY A 127 -31.45 29.53 10.35
C GLY A 127 -30.47 29.67 9.18
N ILE A 128 -30.43 28.69 8.29
CA ILE A 128 -29.61 28.67 7.07
C ILE A 128 -30.47 29.21 5.92
N PRO A 129 -29.98 30.17 5.12
CA PRO A 129 -30.68 30.65 3.93
C PRO A 129 -30.98 29.53 2.95
N GLN A 130 -32.03 29.72 2.14
CA GLN A 130 -32.34 28.77 1.07
C GLN A 130 -31.13 28.55 0.16
N PRO A 131 -30.70 27.30 -0.07
CA PRO A 131 -29.61 26.99 -0.98
C PRO A 131 -29.82 27.56 -2.38
N VAL A 132 -28.79 28.21 -2.93
CA VAL A 132 -28.77 28.76 -4.30
C VAL A 132 -27.87 27.95 -5.24
N SER A 133 -27.17 26.96 -4.70
CA SER A 133 -26.28 26.06 -5.43
C SER A 133 -26.73 24.61 -5.27
N PHE A 134 -26.59 23.83 -6.34
CA PHE A 134 -26.99 22.43 -6.41
C PHE A 134 -25.82 21.53 -6.84
N ALA A 135 -25.79 20.29 -6.38
CA ALA A 135 -24.93 19.24 -6.94
C ALA A 135 -25.78 18.06 -7.37
N TYR A 136 -25.56 17.53 -8.58
CA TYR A 136 -26.33 16.41 -9.11
C TYR A 136 -25.88 15.09 -8.46
N PRO A 137 -26.73 14.39 -7.68
CA PRO A 137 -26.37 13.10 -7.10
C PRO A 137 -26.05 12.07 -8.17
N GLY A 138 -24.93 11.36 -8.01
CA GLY A 138 -24.46 10.33 -8.94
C GLY A 138 -24.17 10.83 -10.37
N ASN A 139 -24.01 12.15 -10.58
CA ASN A 139 -23.85 12.78 -11.90
C ASN A 139 -24.97 12.45 -12.90
N ALA A 140 -26.15 12.07 -12.43
CA ALA A 140 -27.31 11.75 -13.26
C ALA A 140 -28.09 13.03 -13.62
N ILE A 141 -28.22 13.32 -14.92
CA ILE A 141 -28.77 14.57 -15.43
C ILE A 141 -29.73 14.31 -16.59
N ALA A 142 -31.01 14.55 -16.38
CA ALA A 142 -32.01 14.60 -17.43
C ALA A 142 -31.88 15.92 -18.22
N PRO A 143 -32.13 15.94 -19.54
CA PRO A 143 -32.02 17.15 -20.36
C PRO A 143 -32.81 18.36 -19.85
N ALA A 144 -33.96 18.12 -19.22
CA ALA A 144 -34.83 19.18 -18.68
C ALA A 144 -34.44 19.66 -17.26
N ALA A 145 -33.39 19.10 -16.64
CA ALA A 145 -33.00 19.43 -15.28
C ALA A 145 -32.54 20.89 -15.08
N PRO A 146 -31.73 21.50 -15.98
CA PRO A 146 -31.32 22.90 -15.84
C PRO A 146 -32.50 23.88 -15.78
N GLU A 147 -33.49 23.70 -16.66
CA GLU A 147 -34.72 24.50 -16.69
C GLU A 147 -35.50 24.41 -15.38
N LEU A 148 -35.64 23.19 -14.83
CA LEU A 148 -36.35 22.99 -13.57
C LEU A 148 -35.57 23.57 -12.38
N LEU A 149 -34.25 23.40 -12.33
CA LEU A 149 -33.40 23.99 -11.29
C LEU A 149 -33.46 25.53 -11.33
N LYS A 150 -33.46 26.15 -12.51
CA LYS A 150 -33.63 27.60 -12.66
C LYS A 150 -34.97 28.06 -12.07
N LYS A 151 -36.07 27.34 -12.36
CA LYS A 151 -37.40 27.63 -11.77
C LYS A 151 -37.44 27.47 -10.25
N LEU A 152 -36.63 26.56 -9.69
CA LEU A 152 -36.48 26.34 -8.25
C LEU A 152 -35.54 27.34 -7.56
N GLY A 153 -34.97 28.29 -8.32
CA GLY A 153 -34.16 29.39 -7.78
C GLY A 153 -32.66 29.11 -7.70
N PHE A 154 -32.17 27.99 -8.25
CA PHE A 154 -30.74 27.71 -8.29
C PHE A 154 -30.03 28.57 -9.33
N ARG A 155 -28.85 29.07 -8.96
CA ARG A 155 -27.97 29.90 -9.80
C ARG A 155 -26.83 29.10 -10.41
N PHE A 156 -26.29 28.16 -9.62
CA PHE A 156 -25.20 27.29 -10.02
C PHE A 156 -25.52 25.83 -9.72
N ALA A 157 -25.11 24.92 -10.61
CA ALA A 157 -25.21 23.50 -10.33
C ALA A 157 -24.02 22.72 -10.91
N ARG A 158 -23.37 21.89 -10.07
CA ARG A 158 -22.21 21.08 -10.44
C ARG A 158 -22.59 19.65 -10.75
N ARG A 159 -22.10 19.12 -11.87
CA ARG A 159 -22.43 17.79 -12.42
C ARG A 159 -21.34 16.71 -12.39
N GLY A 160 -20.16 17.01 -11.84
CA GLY A 160 -19.01 16.10 -11.86
C GLY A 160 -18.23 16.16 -13.18
N GLY A 161 -17.37 15.17 -13.43
CA GLY A 161 -16.52 15.09 -14.62
C GLY A 161 -17.09 14.30 -15.80
N GLY A 162 -18.19 13.57 -15.59
CA GLY A 162 -18.88 12.82 -16.64
C GLY A 162 -19.86 13.72 -17.44
N PRO A 163 -20.13 13.41 -18.72
CA PRO A 163 -19.76 12.21 -19.47
C PRO A 163 -18.43 12.33 -20.21
N GLU A 164 -17.70 13.45 -20.07
CA GLU A 164 -16.45 13.64 -20.78
C GLU A 164 -15.38 12.67 -20.31
N HIS A 165 -15.26 12.41 -19.01
CA HIS A 165 -14.39 11.37 -18.47
C HIS A 165 -15.18 10.28 -17.75
N PRO A 166 -14.67 9.04 -17.73
CA PRO A 166 -15.20 7.99 -16.88
C PRO A 166 -15.07 8.38 -15.39
N TYR A 167 -16.09 8.02 -14.62
CA TYR A 167 -16.29 8.48 -13.24
C TYR A 167 -15.14 8.09 -12.30
N GLU A 168 -14.61 6.89 -12.42
CA GLU A 168 -13.64 6.28 -11.50
C GLU A 168 -12.26 6.95 -11.46
N TRP A 169 -11.89 7.74 -12.48
CA TRP A 169 -10.64 8.51 -12.45
C TRP A 169 -10.79 9.89 -11.79
N GLY A 170 -12.03 10.35 -11.61
CA GLY A 170 -12.30 11.67 -11.05
C GLY A 170 -11.81 12.83 -11.93
N ARG A 171 -11.57 12.59 -13.23
CA ARG A 171 -11.09 13.60 -14.16
C ARG A 171 -12.24 14.45 -14.68
N GLY A 172 -11.94 15.67 -15.08
CA GLY A 172 -12.87 16.54 -15.77
C GLY A 172 -12.23 17.85 -16.21
N PHE A 173 -13.07 18.80 -16.56
CA PHE A 173 -12.68 20.10 -17.12
C PHE A 173 -12.99 21.22 -16.15
N ALA A 174 -12.14 22.24 -16.11
CA ALA A 174 -12.48 23.50 -15.45
C ALA A 174 -13.68 24.16 -16.13
N TYR A 175 -14.46 24.87 -15.33
CA TYR A 175 -15.62 25.62 -15.77
C TYR A 175 -15.17 26.81 -16.63
N GLU A 176 -15.79 26.95 -17.81
CA GLU A 176 -15.59 28.05 -18.74
C GLU A 176 -16.87 28.91 -18.79
N PRO A 177 -16.95 30.02 -18.02
CA PRO A 177 -18.09 30.93 -18.07
C PRO A 177 -18.42 31.38 -19.50
N GLY A 178 -19.70 31.34 -19.86
CA GLY A 178 -20.20 31.68 -21.20
C GLY A 178 -20.12 30.55 -22.23
N ILE A 179 -19.28 29.54 -22.02
CA ILE A 179 -19.26 28.31 -22.83
C ILE A 179 -20.06 27.20 -22.13
N ASP A 180 -19.83 27.02 -20.84
CA ASP A 180 -20.54 26.07 -20.00
C ASP A 180 -21.79 26.69 -19.40
N HIS A 181 -22.88 25.92 -19.36
CA HIS A 181 -24.10 26.33 -18.67
C HIS A 181 -23.85 26.39 -17.14
N PRO A 182 -24.23 27.46 -16.42
CA PRO A 182 -23.98 27.63 -14.98
C PRO A 182 -24.68 26.57 -14.11
N LEU A 183 -25.72 25.92 -14.64
CA LEU A 183 -26.38 24.76 -14.03
C LEU A 183 -25.87 23.39 -14.53
N LEU A 184 -24.75 23.34 -15.25
CA LEU A 184 -24.07 22.11 -15.70
C LEU A 184 -22.54 22.23 -15.54
N ILE A 185 -22.11 22.83 -14.43
CA ILE A 185 -20.69 23.10 -14.15
C ILE A 185 -19.92 21.78 -14.04
N PRO A 186 -18.89 21.54 -14.89
CA PRO A 186 -18.03 20.38 -14.72
C PRO A 186 -17.16 20.51 -13.48
N SER A 187 -16.86 19.38 -12.85
CA SER A 187 -15.72 19.33 -11.93
C SER A 187 -14.43 19.22 -12.74
N ALA A 188 -13.45 20.08 -12.46
CA ALA A 188 -12.08 19.91 -12.95
C ALA A 188 -11.42 18.66 -12.34
N GLY A 189 -11.91 18.27 -11.16
CA GLY A 189 -11.45 17.12 -10.43
C GLY A 189 -12.45 16.64 -9.40
N ASP A 190 -12.53 15.33 -9.21
CA ASP A 190 -13.30 14.66 -8.16
C ASP A 190 -12.38 13.67 -7.45
N ALA A 191 -12.00 13.99 -6.21
CA ALA A 191 -10.94 13.29 -5.52
C ALA A 191 -11.26 11.79 -5.35
N ARG A 192 -10.25 10.93 -5.54
CA ARG A 192 -10.35 9.49 -5.35
C ARG A 192 -9.36 9.01 -4.28
N PRO A 193 -9.58 7.84 -3.68
CA PRO A 193 -8.68 7.29 -2.67
C PRO A 193 -7.20 7.19 -3.10
N ASP A 194 -6.96 6.95 -4.39
CA ASP A 194 -5.61 6.81 -4.96
C ASP A 194 -5.07 8.09 -5.62
N TRP A 195 -5.72 9.24 -5.42
CA TRP A 195 -5.23 10.51 -5.95
C TRP A 195 -3.91 10.92 -5.29
N THR A 196 -2.95 11.25 -6.14
CA THR A 196 -1.67 11.85 -5.74
C THR A 196 -1.74 13.38 -5.77
N LEU A 197 -0.72 14.06 -5.25
CA LEU A 197 -0.59 15.51 -5.43
C LEU A 197 -0.54 15.91 -6.92
N ALA A 198 0.01 15.06 -7.80
CA ALA A 198 0.02 15.33 -9.23
C ALA A 198 -1.40 15.29 -9.83
N ASP A 199 -2.27 14.39 -9.36
CA ASP A 199 -3.67 14.32 -9.78
C ASP A 199 -4.45 15.57 -9.34
N PHE A 200 -4.21 16.03 -8.11
CA PHE A 200 -4.80 17.26 -7.60
C PHE A 200 -4.32 18.50 -8.35
N LYS A 201 -3.00 18.63 -8.58
CA LYS A 201 -2.40 19.70 -9.39
C LYS A 201 -3.00 19.76 -10.79
N ARG A 202 -3.10 18.61 -11.48
CA ARG A 202 -3.75 18.52 -12.79
C ARG A 202 -5.16 19.12 -12.79
N ALA A 203 -5.93 18.95 -11.71
CA ALA A 203 -7.26 19.55 -11.60
C ALA A 203 -7.19 21.06 -11.29
N ALA A 204 -6.41 21.46 -10.28
CA ALA A 204 -6.33 22.84 -9.82
C ALA A 204 -5.69 23.79 -10.86
N ASP A 205 -4.64 23.34 -11.55
CA ASP A 205 -3.86 24.14 -12.50
C ASP A 205 -4.64 24.47 -13.79
N GLN A 206 -5.83 23.91 -13.98
CA GLN A 206 -6.74 24.31 -15.06
C GLN A 206 -7.31 25.73 -14.86
N ALA A 207 -7.27 26.27 -13.63
CA ALA A 207 -7.75 27.60 -13.26
C ALA A 207 -6.83 28.72 -13.80
N THR A 208 -6.81 28.90 -15.11
CA THR A 208 -6.06 29.95 -15.79
C THR A 208 -6.79 30.34 -17.07
N ALA A 209 -6.52 31.54 -17.59
CA ALA A 209 -7.12 32.07 -18.81
C ALA A 209 -8.66 32.13 -18.73
N GLY A 210 -9.17 32.63 -17.60
CA GLY A 210 -10.60 32.81 -17.36
C GLY A 210 -11.37 31.53 -16.99
N ARG A 211 -10.67 30.40 -16.82
CA ARG A 211 -11.25 29.14 -16.33
C ARG A 211 -11.26 29.07 -14.81
N ILE A 212 -12.26 28.37 -14.27
CA ILE A 212 -12.46 28.16 -12.84
C ILE A 212 -12.36 26.67 -12.52
N ALA A 213 -11.41 26.26 -11.68
CA ALA A 213 -11.30 24.86 -11.30
C ALA A 213 -12.27 24.54 -10.15
N VAL A 214 -13.31 23.76 -10.44
CA VAL A 214 -14.23 23.23 -9.42
C VAL A 214 -13.74 21.84 -9.00
N ILE A 215 -13.37 21.68 -7.73
CA ILE A 215 -12.84 20.42 -7.20
C ILE A 215 -13.83 19.84 -6.20
N GLN A 216 -14.18 18.59 -6.41
CA GLN A 216 -15.14 17.82 -5.63
C GLN A 216 -14.42 16.87 -4.67
N PHE A 217 -14.94 16.79 -3.46
CA PHE A 217 -14.59 15.83 -2.42
C PHE A 217 -15.87 15.21 -1.85
N HIS A 218 -15.78 13.97 -1.36
CA HIS A 218 -16.84 13.33 -0.58
C HIS A 218 -16.44 13.45 0.90
N GLY A 219 -15.90 12.43 1.55
CA GLY A 219 -15.39 12.53 2.94
C GLY A 219 -13.86 12.54 3.10
N VAL A 220 -13.38 13.15 4.20
CA VAL A 220 -11.96 13.22 4.60
C VAL A 220 -11.74 12.70 6.04
N PRO A 221 -11.86 11.39 6.31
CA PRO A 221 -12.22 10.32 5.37
C PRO A 221 -13.74 10.14 5.24
N ASP A 222 -14.14 9.39 4.21
CA ASP A 222 -15.45 8.74 4.10
C ASP A 222 -15.29 7.25 4.43
N ARG A 223 -16.07 6.74 5.39
CA ARG A 223 -16.01 5.34 5.81
C ARG A 223 -17.15 4.51 5.23
N ASP A 224 -18.29 5.13 4.96
CA ASP A 224 -19.47 4.48 4.37
C ASP A 224 -19.30 4.33 2.85
N HIS A 225 -18.52 5.24 2.23
CA HIS A 225 -18.23 5.25 0.79
C HIS A 225 -16.72 5.20 0.47
N PRO A 226 -16.05 4.06 0.73
CA PRO A 226 -14.59 3.95 0.62
C PRO A 226 -14.04 4.19 -0.81
N TRP A 227 -14.85 4.12 -1.86
CA TRP A 227 -14.43 4.33 -3.26
C TRP A 227 -14.22 5.80 -3.66
N VAL A 228 -14.72 6.75 -2.86
CA VAL A 228 -14.63 8.22 -3.08
C VAL A 228 -13.99 8.97 -1.91
N HIS A 229 -13.50 8.23 -0.92
CA HIS A 229 -12.84 8.78 0.25
C HIS A 229 -11.58 9.58 -0.11
N SER A 230 -11.15 10.46 0.78
CA SER A 230 -9.82 11.08 0.75
C SER A 230 -9.11 10.87 2.08
N ASP A 231 -7.83 10.49 2.02
CA ASP A 231 -6.98 10.41 3.22
C ASP A 231 -6.76 11.82 3.81
N PRO A 232 -6.89 12.02 5.14
CA PRO A 232 -6.71 13.34 5.75
C PRO A 232 -5.33 13.98 5.54
N ARG A 233 -4.24 13.20 5.54
CA ARG A 233 -2.89 13.74 5.31
C ARG A 233 -2.74 14.17 3.86
N ARG A 234 -3.30 13.40 2.92
CA ARG A 234 -3.33 13.76 1.50
C ARG A 234 -4.16 15.01 1.24
N PHE A 235 -5.32 15.13 1.89
CA PHE A 235 -6.14 16.34 1.81
C PHE A 235 -5.40 17.58 2.34
N GLU A 236 -4.69 17.46 3.46
CA GLU A 236 -3.88 18.56 3.99
C GLU A 236 -2.76 19.00 3.02
N GLU A 237 -2.12 18.05 2.33
CA GLU A 237 -1.15 18.35 1.29
C GLU A 237 -1.78 19.12 0.11
N PHE A 238 -2.98 18.70 -0.33
CA PHE A 238 -3.72 19.39 -1.39
C PHE A 238 -4.05 20.83 -1.00
N MET A 239 -4.56 21.04 0.21
CA MET A 239 -4.89 22.38 0.70
C MET A 239 -3.65 23.26 0.89
N THR A 240 -2.54 22.67 1.36
CA THR A 240 -1.25 23.34 1.47
C THR A 240 -0.76 23.79 0.10
N TYR A 241 -0.89 22.95 -0.92
CA TYR A 241 -0.54 23.31 -2.29
C TYR A 241 -1.30 24.55 -2.78
N LEU A 242 -2.63 24.60 -2.60
CA LEU A 242 -3.43 25.77 -2.96
C LEU A 242 -2.94 27.04 -2.23
N LYS A 243 -2.68 26.93 -0.92
CA LYS A 243 -2.27 28.07 -0.10
C LYS A 243 -0.90 28.60 -0.51
N THR A 244 0.09 27.72 -0.62
CA THR A 244 1.47 28.07 -0.96
C THR A 244 1.59 28.62 -2.37
N ASN A 245 0.72 28.22 -3.31
CA ASN A 245 0.74 28.69 -4.69
C ASN A 245 -0.23 29.85 -4.96
N ALA A 246 -0.76 30.48 -3.90
CA ALA A 246 -1.61 31.66 -3.93
C ALA A 246 -2.88 31.49 -4.77
N PHE A 247 -3.53 30.34 -4.67
CA PHE A 247 -4.87 30.15 -5.22
C PHE A 247 -5.90 30.94 -4.42
N THR A 248 -6.88 31.50 -5.12
CA THR A 248 -8.08 32.09 -4.52
C THR A 248 -9.13 31.00 -4.41
N VAL A 249 -9.58 30.70 -3.19
CA VAL A 249 -10.49 29.58 -2.93
C VAL A 249 -11.81 30.10 -2.36
N VAL A 250 -12.89 29.89 -3.10
CA VAL A 250 -14.22 30.46 -2.82
C VAL A 250 -15.32 29.40 -2.77
N ALA A 251 -16.48 29.76 -2.24
CA ALA A 251 -17.68 28.94 -2.37
C ALA A 251 -18.31 29.10 -3.77
N LEU A 252 -19.12 28.13 -4.18
CA LEU A 252 -19.76 28.13 -5.49
C LEU A 252 -20.70 29.34 -5.70
N ARG A 253 -21.46 29.77 -4.67
CA ARG A 253 -22.27 31.01 -4.75
C ARG A 253 -21.45 32.25 -5.09
N ASP A 254 -20.18 32.30 -4.68
CA ASP A 254 -19.35 33.50 -4.83
C ASP A 254 -18.93 33.70 -6.30
N LEU A 255 -19.15 32.70 -7.16
CA LEU A 255 -19.00 32.83 -8.61
C LEU A 255 -19.92 33.89 -9.22
N ALA A 256 -21.02 34.27 -8.54
CA ALA A 256 -21.90 35.36 -8.97
C ALA A 256 -21.18 36.72 -9.11
N ARG A 257 -19.96 36.87 -8.57
CA ARG A 257 -19.11 38.04 -8.79
C ARG A 257 -18.49 38.09 -10.18
N PHE A 258 -18.28 36.93 -10.81
CA PHE A 258 -17.53 36.77 -12.05
C PHE A 258 -18.37 36.25 -13.22
N VAL A 259 -19.51 35.62 -12.93
CA VAL A 259 -20.29 34.84 -13.90
C VAL A 259 -21.69 35.41 -14.03
N ASP A 260 -22.07 35.77 -15.25
CA ASP A 260 -23.45 36.05 -15.61
C ASP A 260 -24.21 34.73 -15.76
N THR A 261 -25.16 34.46 -14.86
CA THR A 261 -25.94 33.22 -14.89
C THR A 261 -27.00 33.18 -15.99
N ASP A 262 -27.26 34.30 -16.66
CA ASP A 262 -28.18 34.36 -17.81
C ASP A 262 -27.47 34.16 -19.15
N VAL A 263 -26.14 34.21 -19.20
CA VAL A 263 -25.36 33.86 -20.38
C VAL A 263 -25.18 32.34 -20.42
N VAL A 264 -25.99 31.69 -21.25
CA VAL A 264 -26.02 30.23 -21.41
C VAL A 264 -25.80 29.81 -22.87
N PRO A 265 -25.13 28.67 -23.14
CA PRO A 265 -24.98 28.17 -24.49
C PRO A 265 -26.33 27.70 -25.06
N ALA A 266 -26.55 27.89 -26.36
CA ALA A 266 -27.78 27.44 -27.03
C ALA A 266 -27.99 25.92 -26.93
N GLU A 267 -26.91 25.15 -27.00
CA GLU A 267 -26.91 23.68 -26.94
C GLU A 267 -25.96 23.19 -25.82
N PRO A 268 -26.36 23.25 -24.53
CA PRO A 268 -25.47 22.95 -23.41
C PRO A 268 -24.83 21.55 -23.46
N PHE A 269 -25.61 20.54 -23.84
CA PHE A 269 -25.13 19.15 -23.91
C PHE A 269 -24.19 18.90 -25.10
N ALA A 270 -24.28 19.70 -26.17
CA ALA A 270 -23.37 19.59 -27.31
C ALA A 270 -21.93 20.01 -26.96
N VAL A 271 -21.75 20.88 -25.95
CA VAL A 271 -20.43 21.25 -25.39
C VAL A 271 -19.74 20.02 -24.81
N MET A 272 -20.46 19.24 -24.00
CA MET A 272 -19.97 18.03 -23.35
C MET A 272 -19.57 16.98 -24.39
N GLU A 273 -20.43 16.75 -25.38
CA GLU A 273 -20.17 15.81 -26.47
C GLU A 273 -18.98 16.20 -27.35
N ARG A 274 -18.79 17.51 -27.59
CA ARG A 274 -17.62 18.02 -28.31
C ARG A 274 -16.34 17.80 -27.50
N ARG A 275 -16.33 18.12 -26.20
CA ARG A 275 -15.17 17.87 -25.32
C ARG A 275 -14.83 16.38 -25.27
N LYS A 276 -15.82 15.51 -25.09
CA LYS A 276 -15.66 14.06 -25.07
C LYS A 276 -15.00 13.52 -26.35
N ARG A 277 -15.44 13.99 -27.53
CA ARG A 277 -14.87 13.60 -28.83
C ARG A 277 -13.48 14.20 -29.10
N ALA A 278 -13.17 15.34 -28.51
CA ALA A 278 -11.87 16.01 -28.69
C ALA A 278 -10.76 15.41 -27.82
N ARG A 279 -11.09 14.52 -26.88
CA ARG A 279 -10.08 13.88 -26.02
C ARG A 279 -9.14 13.01 -26.85
N PRO A 280 -7.83 13.13 -26.63
CA PRO A 280 -6.88 12.25 -27.30
C PRO A 280 -6.98 10.81 -26.76
N GLU A 281 -7.38 10.60 -25.50
CA GLU A 281 -7.34 9.28 -24.87
C GLU A 281 -8.38 8.30 -25.43
N VAL A 282 -7.91 7.08 -25.67
CA VAL A 282 -8.73 5.90 -25.98
C VAL A 282 -8.95 5.11 -24.71
N LEU A 283 -10.20 4.73 -24.43
CA LEU A 283 -10.52 3.81 -23.35
C LEU A 283 -10.19 2.38 -23.81
N VAL A 284 -9.20 1.76 -23.17
CA VAL A 284 -8.81 0.37 -23.40
C VAL A 284 -9.40 -0.49 -22.30
N GLU A 285 -10.17 -1.51 -22.67
CA GLU A 285 -10.72 -2.49 -21.74
C GLU A 285 -10.04 -3.84 -21.91
N GLY A 286 -9.96 -4.63 -20.83
CA GLY A 286 -9.39 -5.96 -20.92
C GLY A 286 -9.68 -6.86 -19.74
N ARG A 287 -9.24 -8.11 -19.84
CA ARG A 287 -9.33 -9.12 -18.78
C ARG A 287 -8.07 -9.98 -18.72
N ILE A 288 -7.81 -10.54 -17.55
CA ILE A 288 -6.70 -11.47 -17.30
C ILE A 288 -7.31 -12.82 -16.94
N THR A 289 -6.88 -13.89 -17.60
CA THR A 289 -7.49 -15.22 -17.47
C THR A 289 -6.43 -16.31 -17.25
N ASP A 290 -6.83 -17.41 -16.61
CA ASP A 290 -6.02 -18.62 -16.52
C ASP A 290 -6.14 -19.39 -17.85
N ALA A 291 -5.01 -19.64 -18.52
CA ALA A 291 -4.97 -20.30 -19.81
C ALA A 291 -5.49 -21.76 -19.78
N GLY A 292 -5.41 -22.43 -18.64
CA GLY A 292 -5.86 -23.81 -18.46
C GLY A 292 -7.34 -23.93 -18.13
N THR A 293 -7.91 -22.96 -17.40
CA THR A 293 -9.32 -23.02 -16.94
C THR A 293 -10.25 -22.03 -17.64
N GLY A 294 -9.71 -21.00 -18.30
CA GLY A 294 -10.47 -19.90 -18.90
C GLY A 294 -11.10 -18.92 -17.91
N ARG A 295 -10.94 -19.14 -16.59
CA ARG A 295 -11.50 -18.29 -15.54
C ARG A 295 -10.72 -16.97 -15.46
N THR A 296 -11.40 -15.88 -15.09
CA THR A 296 -10.73 -14.62 -14.78
C THR A 296 -9.86 -14.77 -13.54
N LEU A 297 -8.68 -14.15 -13.58
CA LEU A 297 -7.72 -14.16 -12.48
C LEU A 297 -7.58 -12.76 -11.88
N PRO A 298 -7.48 -12.65 -10.54
CA PRO A 298 -6.89 -11.47 -9.94
C PRO A 298 -5.38 -11.46 -10.27
N ALA A 299 -4.82 -10.30 -10.58
CA ALA A 299 -3.44 -10.21 -11.05
C ALA A 299 -2.87 -8.80 -10.92
N ARG A 300 -1.54 -8.70 -10.83
CA ARG A 300 -0.83 -7.45 -11.10
C ARG A 300 -0.82 -7.16 -12.60
N LEU A 301 -1.06 -5.91 -12.97
CA LEU A 301 -0.92 -5.39 -14.32
C LEU A 301 0.01 -4.17 -14.35
N TYR A 302 1.03 -4.28 -15.17
CA TYR A 302 2.02 -3.27 -15.50
C TYR A 302 1.68 -2.69 -16.87
N ILE A 303 1.62 -1.37 -17.00
CA ILE A 303 1.38 -0.70 -18.29
C ILE A 303 2.39 0.43 -18.43
N SER A 304 3.22 0.39 -19.47
CA SER A 304 4.14 1.47 -19.81
C SER A 304 4.11 1.80 -21.29
N ASP A 305 4.32 3.08 -21.64
CA ASP A 305 4.55 3.49 -23.03
C ASP A 305 6.01 3.30 -23.45
N ALA A 306 6.32 3.69 -24.70
CA ALA A 306 7.67 3.60 -25.28
C ALA A 306 8.70 4.49 -24.55
N ASP A 307 8.26 5.54 -23.86
CA ASP A 307 9.13 6.45 -23.09
C ASP A 307 9.30 5.99 -21.63
N GLY A 308 8.71 4.85 -21.27
CA GLY A 308 8.78 4.27 -19.93
C GLY A 308 7.85 4.95 -18.90
N LYS A 309 6.88 5.75 -19.34
CA LYS A 309 5.86 6.33 -18.45
C LYS A 309 4.83 5.27 -18.09
N TRP A 310 4.47 5.22 -16.82
CA TRP A 310 3.55 4.24 -16.23
C TRP A 310 2.09 4.70 -16.29
N TYR A 311 1.19 3.75 -16.51
CA TYR A 311 -0.26 3.94 -16.52
C TYR A 311 -0.92 2.93 -15.58
N PHE A 312 -1.95 3.39 -14.86
CA PHE A 312 -2.59 2.61 -13.80
C PHE A 312 -4.06 2.36 -14.17
N PRO A 313 -4.43 1.11 -14.51
CA PRO A 313 -5.80 0.75 -14.83
C PRO A 313 -6.71 0.85 -13.60
N LYS A 314 -8.02 0.91 -13.85
CA LYS A 314 -9.09 0.76 -12.85
C LYS A 314 -9.88 -0.51 -13.15
N SER A 315 -10.69 -0.96 -12.19
CA SER A 315 -11.68 -1.99 -12.52
C SER A 315 -12.75 -1.41 -13.44
N ALA A 316 -13.16 -2.22 -14.42
CA ALA A 316 -14.34 -1.95 -15.24
C ALA A 316 -15.64 -2.47 -14.59
N SER A 317 -15.54 -3.22 -13.49
CA SER A 317 -16.68 -3.69 -12.71
C SER A 317 -16.88 -2.83 -11.45
N LEU A 318 -18.13 -2.56 -11.09
CA LEU A 318 -18.49 -1.92 -9.82
C LEU A 318 -18.19 -2.80 -8.60
N THR A 319 -18.20 -4.13 -8.77
CA THR A 319 -17.84 -5.09 -7.73
C THR A 319 -16.34 -5.43 -7.72
N GLY A 320 -15.60 -4.88 -8.68
CA GLY A 320 -14.17 -5.10 -8.81
C GLY A 320 -13.37 -4.01 -8.12
N SER A 321 -12.16 -4.37 -7.70
CA SER A 321 -11.19 -3.46 -7.08
C SER A 321 -9.89 -3.42 -7.87
N ALA A 322 -9.20 -2.28 -7.76
CA ALA A 322 -7.91 -1.98 -8.36
C ALA A 322 -7.05 -1.21 -7.35
N VAL A 323 -5.89 -1.76 -6.97
CA VAL A 323 -4.98 -1.17 -5.99
C VAL A 323 -3.72 -0.69 -6.70
N ARG A 324 -3.56 0.63 -6.79
CA ARG A 324 -2.39 1.29 -7.37
C ARG A 324 -1.18 1.12 -6.44
N TYR A 325 -0.07 0.64 -6.97
CA TYR A 325 1.18 0.52 -6.22
C TYR A 325 2.30 1.25 -6.95
N GLU A 326 2.88 2.21 -6.24
CA GLU A 326 4.00 3.02 -6.72
C GLU A 326 5.02 3.13 -5.61
N ARG A 327 6.16 2.49 -5.82
CA ARG A 327 7.29 2.58 -4.89
C ARG A 327 8.57 2.79 -5.66
N ARG A 328 9.35 3.74 -5.15
CA ARG A 328 10.70 4.05 -5.61
C ARG A 328 11.62 3.93 -4.40
N SER A 329 12.72 3.22 -4.56
CA SER A 329 13.71 3.12 -3.50
C SER A 329 14.35 4.49 -3.21
N SER A 330 14.57 4.77 -1.92
CA SER A 330 15.42 5.88 -1.48
C SER A 330 16.90 5.60 -1.69
N PHE A 331 17.30 4.33 -1.87
CA PHE A 331 18.69 3.92 -2.08
C PHE A 331 19.13 3.99 -3.54
N SER A 332 18.22 3.70 -4.48
CA SER A 332 18.44 3.84 -5.92
C SER A 332 17.17 4.33 -6.58
N THR A 333 17.20 5.51 -7.17
CA THR A 333 16.01 6.08 -7.83
C THR A 333 15.56 5.26 -9.04
N ASN A 334 16.41 4.40 -9.59
CA ASN A 334 16.08 3.52 -10.71
C ASN A 334 15.31 2.26 -10.28
N ALA A 335 15.40 1.88 -9.00
CA ALA A 335 14.64 0.77 -8.45
C ALA A 335 13.19 1.21 -8.20
N VAL A 336 12.33 0.92 -9.17
CA VAL A 336 10.91 1.31 -9.20
C VAL A 336 9.99 0.12 -9.41
N GLU A 337 8.94 0.05 -8.61
CA GLU A 337 7.88 -0.94 -8.70
C GLU A 337 6.55 -0.20 -8.89
N MET A 338 5.97 -0.34 -10.08
CA MET A 338 4.85 0.47 -10.58
C MET A 338 3.82 -0.45 -11.25
N HIS A 339 2.75 -0.79 -10.54
CA HIS A 339 1.69 -1.64 -11.07
C HIS A 339 0.33 -1.30 -10.48
N THR A 340 -0.71 -1.91 -11.03
CA THR A 340 -2.01 -2.02 -10.37
C THR A 340 -2.32 -3.46 -10.10
N THR A 341 -2.74 -3.77 -8.87
CA THR A 341 -3.28 -5.08 -8.55
C THR A 341 -4.78 -5.07 -8.81
N LEU A 342 -5.24 -5.97 -9.66
CA LEU A 342 -6.63 -6.08 -10.09
C LEU A 342 -7.26 -7.30 -9.43
N SER A 343 -8.49 -7.13 -8.94
CA SER A 343 -9.37 -8.27 -8.63
C SER A 343 -9.71 -9.06 -9.90
N ALA A 344 -10.35 -10.22 -9.76
CA ALA A 344 -10.69 -11.14 -10.86
C ALA A 344 -11.82 -10.64 -11.79
N HIS A 345 -11.77 -9.36 -12.17
CA HIS A 345 -12.74 -8.64 -12.98
C HIS A 345 -12.05 -7.98 -14.18
N PRO A 346 -12.80 -7.58 -15.21
CA PRO A 346 -12.26 -6.77 -16.28
C PRO A 346 -11.69 -5.45 -15.75
N PHE A 347 -10.65 -4.96 -16.42
CA PHE A 347 -10.03 -3.68 -16.17
C PHE A 347 -10.25 -2.72 -17.34
N ARG A 348 -10.03 -1.44 -17.08
CA ARG A 348 -10.01 -0.40 -18.09
C ARG A 348 -8.94 0.66 -17.80
N VAL A 349 -8.44 1.31 -18.84
CA VAL A 349 -7.43 2.36 -18.74
C VAL A 349 -7.59 3.37 -19.88
N GLU A 350 -7.49 4.67 -19.56
CA GLU A 350 -7.41 5.73 -20.58
C GLU A 350 -5.96 5.89 -21.05
N LEU A 351 -5.71 5.63 -22.34
CA LEU A 351 -4.38 5.71 -22.96
C LEU A 351 -4.44 6.57 -24.23
N PRO A 352 -3.52 7.53 -24.44
CA PRO A 352 -3.33 8.16 -25.74
C PRO A 352 -3.01 7.13 -26.84
N PRO A 353 -3.28 7.42 -28.12
CA PRO A 353 -2.87 6.57 -29.23
C PRO A 353 -1.35 6.42 -29.23
N GLY A 354 -0.86 5.20 -29.39
CA GLY A 354 0.56 4.92 -29.28
C GLY A 354 0.88 3.45 -29.00
N ARG A 355 2.16 3.18 -28.76
CA ARG A 355 2.66 1.83 -28.45
C ARG A 355 2.91 1.68 -26.95
N TYR A 356 2.44 0.56 -26.41
CA TYR A 356 2.50 0.23 -25.00
C TYR A 356 2.99 -1.19 -24.80
N THR A 357 3.58 -1.46 -23.65
CA THR A 357 3.84 -2.81 -23.13
C THR A 357 2.94 -3.05 -21.94
N LEU A 358 2.19 -4.16 -21.97
CA LEU A 358 1.39 -4.62 -20.84
C LEU A 358 2.00 -5.92 -20.32
N ARG A 359 2.33 -6.00 -19.04
CA ARG A 359 2.80 -7.24 -18.37
C ARG A 359 1.83 -7.61 -17.27
N ALA A 360 1.32 -8.84 -17.28
CA ALA A 360 0.45 -9.36 -16.23
C ALA A 360 1.14 -10.47 -15.43
N GLU A 361 0.89 -10.51 -14.12
CA GLU A 361 1.41 -11.52 -13.20
C GLU A 361 0.35 -11.93 -12.18
N HIS A 362 0.24 -13.23 -11.93
CA HIS A 362 -0.59 -13.80 -10.87
C HIS A 362 0.30 -14.69 -10.00
N GLY A 363 0.79 -14.14 -8.90
CA GLY A 363 1.75 -14.81 -8.03
C GLY A 363 3.03 -15.28 -8.71
N LYS A 364 3.73 -16.23 -8.05
CA LYS A 364 4.97 -16.82 -8.59
C LYS A 364 4.77 -18.06 -9.40
N GLU A 365 3.68 -18.76 -9.16
CA GLU A 365 3.40 -20.09 -9.72
C GLU A 365 2.84 -20.02 -11.15
N PHE A 366 2.72 -18.81 -11.72
CA PHE A 366 2.39 -18.54 -13.12
C PHE A 366 3.56 -17.90 -13.85
N PHE A 367 3.61 -18.13 -15.16
CA PHE A 367 4.53 -17.38 -16.01
C PHE A 367 3.98 -15.96 -16.20
N PRO A 368 4.80 -14.91 -15.96
CA PRO A 368 4.46 -13.57 -16.40
C PRO A 368 4.19 -13.54 -17.90
N GLN A 369 3.20 -12.77 -18.33
CA GLN A 369 2.88 -12.60 -19.74
C GLN A 369 2.98 -11.12 -20.12
N SER A 370 3.79 -10.83 -21.14
CA SER A 370 3.94 -9.49 -21.71
C SER A 370 3.39 -9.43 -23.12
N ILE A 371 2.59 -8.41 -23.43
CA ILE A 371 2.09 -8.12 -24.77
C ILE A 371 2.47 -6.70 -25.18
N ALA A 372 2.79 -6.53 -26.46
CA ALA A 372 2.88 -5.21 -27.08
C ALA A 372 1.49 -4.81 -27.58
N LEU A 373 1.06 -3.60 -27.27
CA LEU A 373 -0.24 -3.06 -27.63
C LEU A 373 -0.09 -1.77 -28.43
N GLU A 374 -0.74 -1.70 -29.58
CA GLU A 374 -0.92 -0.45 -30.32
C GLU A 374 -2.32 0.08 -30.07
N VAL A 375 -2.41 1.18 -29.32
CA VAL A 375 -3.67 1.81 -28.93
C VAL A 375 -4.17 2.69 -30.07
N ARG A 376 -5.41 2.45 -30.48
CA ARG A 376 -6.14 3.20 -31.52
C ARG A 376 -7.63 3.18 -31.24
N ALA A 377 -8.35 4.18 -31.74
CA ALA A 377 -9.79 4.27 -31.57
C ALA A 377 -10.52 3.03 -32.12
N GLY A 378 -11.57 2.58 -31.42
CA GLY A 378 -12.40 1.44 -31.83
C GLY A 378 -11.74 0.07 -31.67
N MET A 379 -10.64 -0.05 -30.93
CA MET A 379 -10.03 -1.34 -30.65
C MET A 379 -10.93 -2.24 -29.80
N ALA A 380 -10.85 -3.55 -30.03
CA ALA A 380 -11.57 -4.55 -29.22
C ALA A 380 -10.93 -4.67 -27.82
N PRO A 381 -11.70 -5.15 -26.82
CA PRO A 381 -11.15 -5.48 -25.51
C PRO A 381 -10.02 -6.51 -25.61
N ILE A 382 -9.00 -6.36 -24.77
CA ILE A 382 -7.82 -7.23 -24.76
C ILE A 382 -7.97 -8.38 -23.76
N GLU A 383 -7.35 -9.53 -24.07
CA GLU A 383 -7.25 -10.66 -23.15
C GLU A 383 -5.79 -11.04 -22.95
N ILE A 384 -5.36 -11.13 -21.69
CA ILE A 384 -4.02 -11.60 -21.31
C ILE A 384 -4.19 -12.94 -20.59
N GLN A 385 -3.67 -14.01 -21.18
CA GLN A 385 -3.77 -15.36 -20.63
C GLN A 385 -2.49 -15.72 -19.88
N LEU A 386 -2.63 -16.12 -18.60
CA LEU A 386 -1.53 -16.55 -17.74
C LEU A 386 -1.53 -18.08 -17.63
N ARG A 387 -0.35 -18.69 -17.75
CA ARG A 387 -0.17 -20.14 -17.63
C ARG A 387 0.48 -20.50 -16.29
N ARG A 388 -0.22 -21.30 -15.49
CA ARG A 388 0.32 -21.89 -14.26
C ARG A 388 1.42 -22.90 -14.60
N TRP A 389 2.53 -22.87 -13.87
CA TRP A 389 3.68 -23.76 -14.05
C TRP A 389 4.02 -24.60 -12.82
N SER A 390 3.53 -24.22 -11.64
CA SER A 390 3.53 -25.05 -10.43
C SER A 390 2.22 -24.90 -9.66
N ASN A 391 1.92 -25.87 -8.80
CA ASN A 391 0.83 -25.81 -7.84
C ASN A 391 1.27 -26.56 -6.57
N VAL A 392 2.09 -25.92 -5.75
CA VAL A 392 2.60 -26.55 -4.52
C VAL A 392 1.51 -26.64 -3.44
N ALA A 393 0.48 -25.78 -3.48
CA ALA A 393 -0.68 -25.86 -2.60
C ALA A 393 -1.46 -27.17 -2.78
N ALA A 394 -1.60 -27.67 -4.01
CA ALA A 394 -2.16 -28.99 -4.29
C ALA A 394 -1.33 -30.15 -3.69
N ARG A 395 -0.08 -29.89 -3.28
CA ARG A 395 0.82 -30.82 -2.58
C ARG A 395 0.90 -30.54 -1.08
N GLY A 396 0.01 -29.69 -0.54
CA GLY A 396 -0.04 -29.34 0.88
C GLY A 396 0.93 -28.23 1.31
N TRP A 397 1.54 -27.49 0.38
CA TRP A 397 2.46 -26.40 0.71
C TRP A 397 1.82 -25.04 0.45
N PHE A 398 1.64 -24.25 1.49
CA PHE A 398 0.94 -22.97 1.43
C PHE A 398 1.91 -21.81 1.70
N SER A 399 1.83 -20.78 0.88
CA SER A 399 2.74 -19.64 0.89
C SER A 399 2.40 -18.61 1.98
N GLY A 400 3.40 -17.86 2.43
CA GLY A 400 3.20 -16.68 3.25
C GLY A 400 4.27 -15.62 3.07
N ASP A 401 3.88 -14.38 3.38
CA ASP A 401 4.74 -13.21 3.53
C ASP A 401 4.61 -12.70 4.96
N ALA A 402 5.67 -12.92 5.75
CA ALA A 402 5.67 -12.69 7.19
C ALA A 402 5.95 -11.23 7.59
N HIS A 403 6.32 -10.39 6.63
CA HIS A 403 6.70 -9.01 6.88
C HIS A 403 6.29 -8.13 5.71
N ASN A 404 5.18 -7.40 5.87
CA ASN A 404 4.76 -6.38 4.92
C ASN A 404 4.10 -5.20 5.62
N HIS A 405 4.07 -4.07 4.93
CA HIS A 405 3.51 -2.80 5.36
C HIS A 405 2.36 -2.38 4.43
N ARG A 406 1.55 -3.37 4.01
CA ARG A 406 0.37 -3.12 3.18
C ARG A 406 -0.77 -2.66 4.06
N ASN A 407 -1.53 -1.68 3.57
CA ASN A 407 -2.76 -1.28 4.22
C ASN A 407 -3.69 -2.51 4.30
N PRO A 408 -4.15 -2.91 5.50
CA PRO A 408 -5.01 -4.09 5.65
C PRO A 408 -6.25 -4.07 4.75
N ALA A 409 -6.80 -2.89 4.44
CA ALA A 409 -7.94 -2.75 3.52
C ALA A 409 -7.65 -3.21 2.08
N GLU A 410 -6.37 -3.27 1.67
CA GLU A 410 -5.97 -3.71 0.34
C GLU A 410 -5.79 -5.24 0.25
N LEU A 411 -5.65 -5.94 1.37
CA LEU A 411 -5.23 -7.36 1.38
C LEU A 411 -6.26 -8.30 0.75
N ALA A 412 -7.56 -7.94 0.79
CA ALA A 412 -8.61 -8.67 0.08
C ALA A 412 -8.43 -8.67 -1.45
N ASN A 413 -7.72 -7.68 -2.00
CA ASN A 413 -7.34 -7.61 -3.41
C ASN A 413 -5.95 -8.23 -3.65
N LEU A 414 -4.98 -7.89 -2.78
CA LEU A 414 -3.58 -8.24 -2.98
C LEU A 414 -3.32 -9.75 -2.80
N LEU A 415 -3.84 -10.39 -1.75
CA LEU A 415 -3.53 -11.80 -1.48
C LEU A 415 -4.01 -12.74 -2.60
N PRO A 416 -5.26 -12.63 -3.09
CA PRO A 416 -5.68 -13.45 -4.23
C PRO A 416 -4.89 -13.15 -5.49
N ALA A 417 -4.58 -11.88 -5.78
CA ALA A 417 -3.83 -11.52 -6.99
C ALA A 417 -2.39 -12.07 -6.99
N GLU A 418 -1.78 -12.18 -5.82
CA GLU A 418 -0.49 -12.83 -5.65
C GLU A 418 -0.58 -14.36 -5.51
N ASP A 419 -1.76 -14.98 -5.46
CA ASP A 419 -1.88 -16.40 -5.07
C ASP A 419 -1.06 -16.67 -3.79
N LEU A 420 -1.21 -15.79 -2.78
CA LEU A 420 -0.44 -15.76 -1.54
C LEU A 420 -1.33 -16.15 -0.36
N ASN A 421 -1.13 -17.34 0.19
CA ASN A 421 -2.08 -17.93 1.16
C ASN A 421 -2.14 -17.17 2.48
N VAL A 422 -1.01 -16.70 3.01
CA VAL A 422 -0.94 -16.01 4.30
C VAL A 422 -0.24 -14.65 4.19
N GLY A 423 -0.93 -13.58 4.60
CA GLY A 423 -0.34 -12.26 4.77
C GLY A 423 -0.24 -11.84 6.24
N LEU A 424 0.94 -11.42 6.69
CA LEU A 424 1.16 -10.93 8.06
C LEU A 424 1.59 -9.45 8.01
N PRO A 425 0.64 -8.50 7.84
CA PRO A 425 0.95 -7.07 7.84
C PRO A 425 1.42 -6.61 9.24
N MET A 426 2.42 -5.73 9.28
CA MET A 426 2.86 -5.03 10.49
C MET A 426 1.86 -3.93 10.82
N VAL A 427 0.75 -4.31 11.48
CA VAL A 427 -0.31 -3.37 11.86
C VAL A 427 0.19 -2.38 12.89
N ASP A 428 0.92 -2.89 13.88
CA ASP A 428 1.59 -2.12 14.91
C ASP A 428 3.06 -1.95 14.55
N TRP A 429 3.58 -0.72 14.65
CA TRP A 429 4.96 -0.41 14.29
C TRP A 429 5.48 0.71 15.16
N THR A 430 6.65 0.55 15.76
CA THR A 430 7.37 1.63 16.45
C THR A 430 8.77 1.81 15.89
N THR A 431 9.19 3.08 15.83
CA THR A 431 10.51 3.46 15.34
C THR A 431 11.40 4.16 16.36
N VAL A 432 10.92 4.27 17.59
CA VAL A 432 11.59 4.99 18.68
C VAL A 432 11.57 4.10 19.93
N HIS A 433 12.72 3.91 20.56
CA HIS A 433 12.90 2.86 21.57
C HIS A 433 12.00 2.98 22.82
N ASP A 434 11.58 4.20 23.17
CA ASP A 434 10.82 4.58 24.36
C ASP A 434 9.35 4.86 24.05
N VAL A 435 8.93 4.60 22.80
CA VAL A 435 7.54 4.71 22.37
C VAL A 435 7.01 3.31 22.10
N ALA A 436 5.99 2.91 22.85
CA ALA A 436 5.30 1.65 22.62
C ALA A 436 4.58 1.63 21.25
N PRO A 437 4.44 0.47 20.60
CA PRO A 437 3.70 0.35 19.34
C PRO A 437 2.29 0.92 19.37
N THR A 438 1.54 0.73 20.47
CA THR A 438 0.18 1.31 20.64
C THR A 438 0.14 2.83 20.69
N ALA A 439 1.25 3.48 21.09
CA ALA A 439 1.38 4.94 21.14
C ALA A 439 2.08 5.52 19.90
N SER A 440 2.57 4.66 19.01
CA SER A 440 3.32 5.07 17.82
C SER A 440 2.39 5.52 16.70
N GLY A 441 2.68 6.67 16.09
CA GLY A 441 1.99 7.16 14.90
C GLY A 441 2.41 6.49 13.58
N ARG A 442 3.24 5.44 13.65
CA ARG A 442 3.76 4.70 12.48
C ARG A 442 2.86 3.54 12.03
N GLY A 443 2.18 2.89 12.97
CA GLY A 443 1.24 1.81 12.66
C GLY A 443 -0.01 2.27 11.93
N PHE A 444 -0.86 1.33 11.55
CA PHE A 444 -2.14 1.62 10.91
C PHE A 444 -3.17 2.06 11.95
N ALA A 445 -3.87 3.16 11.67
CA ALA A 445 -5.01 3.59 12.46
C ALA A 445 -6.23 2.70 12.17
N GLY A 446 -6.97 2.30 13.20
CA GLY A 446 -8.19 1.51 13.07
C GLY A 446 -8.38 0.53 14.20
N GLU A 447 -9.61 0.06 14.37
CA GLU A 447 -9.92 -1.06 15.27
C GLU A 447 -9.78 -2.37 14.49
N PHE A 448 -8.62 -2.99 14.61
CA PHE A 448 -8.38 -4.32 14.07
C PHE A 448 -8.66 -5.36 15.16
N GLY A 449 -9.46 -6.39 14.88
CA GLY A 449 -9.67 -7.52 15.78
C GLY A 449 -8.40 -8.35 16.01
N ASP A 450 -8.44 -9.35 16.90
CA ASP A 450 -7.32 -10.26 17.17
C ASP A 450 -7.39 -11.58 16.39
N GLN A 451 -8.48 -11.83 15.66
CA GLN A 451 -8.71 -13.03 14.87
C GLN A 451 -8.14 -12.90 13.45
N PRO A 452 -7.68 -14.00 12.85
CA PRO A 452 -7.36 -14.05 11.42
C PRO A 452 -8.59 -13.70 10.57
N VAL A 453 -8.37 -12.93 9.49
CA VAL A 453 -9.40 -12.54 8.53
C VAL A 453 -9.30 -13.46 7.32
N GLN A 454 -10.21 -14.42 7.25
CA GLN A 454 -10.33 -15.36 6.15
C GLN A 454 -10.98 -14.68 4.94
N LEU A 455 -10.32 -14.71 3.77
CA LEU A 455 -10.81 -14.12 2.52
C LEU A 455 -11.54 -15.14 1.64
N ASP A 456 -11.00 -16.36 1.57
CA ASP A 456 -11.59 -17.51 0.87
C ASP A 456 -11.10 -18.83 1.50
N ALA A 457 -11.17 -19.97 0.81
CA ALA A 457 -10.75 -21.26 1.37
C ALA A 457 -9.27 -21.37 1.75
N THR A 458 -8.39 -20.56 1.13
CA THR A 458 -6.92 -20.69 1.26
C THR A 458 -6.19 -19.37 1.47
N HIS A 459 -6.88 -18.22 1.43
CA HIS A 459 -6.29 -16.90 1.64
C HIS A 459 -6.74 -16.30 2.97
N VAL A 460 -5.77 -15.95 3.81
CA VAL A 460 -5.99 -15.35 5.14
C VAL A 460 -4.94 -14.28 5.39
N TRP A 461 -5.31 -13.25 6.12
CA TRP A 461 -4.34 -12.36 6.75
C TRP A 461 -4.66 -12.19 8.22
N HIS A 462 -3.65 -11.88 9.02
CA HIS A 462 -3.83 -11.70 10.46
C HIS A 462 -3.38 -10.30 10.89
N PRO A 463 -4.24 -9.50 11.55
CA PRO A 463 -3.90 -8.14 11.99
C PRO A 463 -2.90 -8.06 13.14
N ARG A 464 -2.61 -9.14 13.87
CA ARG A 464 -1.77 -9.07 15.07
C ARG A 464 -0.33 -9.44 14.78
N ASN A 465 0.35 -8.51 14.13
CA ASN A 465 1.79 -8.51 14.00
C ASN A 465 2.34 -7.11 14.31
N THR A 466 3.48 -7.08 14.98
CA THR A 466 4.12 -5.86 15.45
C THR A 466 5.58 -5.81 15.01
N GLU A 467 6.02 -4.66 14.51
CA GLU A 467 7.43 -4.38 14.25
C GLU A 467 8.01 -3.37 15.25
N TYR A 468 9.16 -3.72 15.82
CA TYR A 468 10.03 -2.80 16.55
C TYR A 468 11.25 -2.49 15.69
N GLU A 469 11.22 -1.43 14.88
CA GLU A 469 12.32 -1.03 13.97
C GLU A 469 12.97 0.27 14.45
N ILE A 470 13.98 0.16 15.31
CA ILE A 470 14.41 1.29 16.12
C ILE A 470 15.48 2.12 15.42
N PHE A 471 15.09 3.31 14.95
CA PHE A 471 16.00 4.32 14.37
C PHE A 471 16.48 5.37 15.38
N ARG A 472 15.74 5.53 16.49
CA ARG A 472 15.98 6.59 17.48
C ARG A 472 16.00 6.02 18.90
N THR A 473 17.02 6.43 19.65
CA THR A 473 17.19 6.13 21.08
C THR A 473 17.19 7.45 21.84
N GLY A 474 16.11 7.68 22.59
CA GLY A 474 15.77 8.98 23.17
C GLY A 474 15.61 10.06 22.11
N GLY A 475 16.19 11.24 22.37
CA GLY A 475 16.16 12.36 21.43
C GLY A 475 17.07 12.22 20.20
N ARG A 476 17.91 11.18 20.10
CA ARG A 476 18.99 11.07 19.11
C ARG A 476 18.71 10.05 18.02
N ASN A 477 19.20 10.31 16.81
CA ASN A 477 19.29 9.30 15.75
C ASN A 477 20.36 8.28 16.15
N HIS A 478 19.92 7.07 16.43
CA HIS A 478 20.75 5.96 16.88
C HIS A 478 20.03 4.67 16.52
N THR A 479 20.27 4.21 15.30
CA THR A 479 19.65 2.99 14.76
C THR A 479 20.17 1.78 15.48
N LEU A 480 19.30 0.98 16.09
CA LEU A 480 19.66 -0.28 16.77
C LEU A 480 19.49 -1.48 15.83
N GLY A 481 18.25 -1.82 15.49
CA GLY A 481 17.88 -3.08 14.83
C GLY A 481 16.38 -3.17 14.63
N ALA A 482 15.94 -4.31 14.11
CA ALA A 482 14.54 -4.65 13.98
C ALA A 482 14.25 -6.08 14.46
N PHE A 483 13.09 -6.27 15.08
CA PHE A 483 12.51 -7.59 15.26
C PHE A 483 11.00 -7.51 15.12
N LEU A 484 10.40 -8.61 14.70
CA LEU A 484 8.96 -8.73 14.48
C LEU A 484 8.37 -9.67 15.51
N ILE A 485 7.14 -9.40 15.91
CA ILE A 485 6.31 -10.32 16.68
C ILE A 485 5.13 -10.67 15.78
N VAL A 486 5.01 -11.94 15.41
CA VAL A 486 3.96 -12.41 14.50
C VAL A 486 2.97 -13.31 15.24
N ASN A 487 1.69 -13.19 14.89
CA ASN A 487 0.59 -13.96 15.46
C ASN A 487 0.41 -13.79 16.99
N HIS A 488 0.50 -12.54 17.47
CA HIS A 488 0.13 -12.21 18.85
C HIS A 488 -1.40 -12.01 18.96
N ARG A 489 -1.92 -11.70 20.16
CA ARG A 489 -3.35 -11.49 20.43
C ARG A 489 -3.64 -10.07 20.90
N SER A 490 -2.83 -9.56 21.83
CA SER A 490 -2.98 -8.21 22.36
C SER A 490 -1.98 -7.24 21.72
N ARG A 491 -2.33 -5.95 21.63
CA ARG A 491 -1.40 -4.92 21.16
C ARG A 491 -0.37 -4.59 22.24
N PHE A 492 0.87 -4.32 21.83
CA PHE A 492 1.96 -4.06 22.76
C PHE A 492 2.00 -2.59 23.20
N ASP A 493 1.81 -2.36 24.49
CA ASP A 493 1.96 -1.07 25.19
C ASP A 493 3.32 -0.92 25.89
N LEU A 494 4.23 -1.88 25.66
CA LEU A 494 5.60 -1.85 26.16
C LEU A 494 6.54 -1.20 25.14
N PRO A 495 7.42 -0.27 25.56
CA PRO A 495 8.53 0.19 24.75
C PRO A 495 9.55 -0.94 24.54
N THR A 496 10.63 -0.67 23.80
CA THR A 496 11.62 -1.68 23.43
C THR A 496 12.34 -2.30 24.64
N PHE A 497 12.69 -1.48 25.64
CA PHE A 497 13.41 -1.96 26.83
C PHE A 497 12.50 -1.98 28.07
N PRO A 498 12.54 -3.05 28.89
CA PRO A 498 13.34 -4.27 28.72
C PRO A 498 12.76 -5.24 27.68
N LEU A 499 13.57 -5.68 26.73
CA LEU A 499 13.20 -6.60 25.65
C LEU A 499 12.62 -7.92 26.13
N ARG A 500 13.16 -8.48 27.22
CA ARG A 500 12.75 -9.80 27.70
C ARG A 500 11.30 -9.83 28.14
N GLU A 501 10.75 -8.71 28.58
CA GLU A 501 9.34 -8.59 28.95
C GLU A 501 8.44 -8.61 27.71
N VAL A 502 8.85 -7.89 26.65
CA VAL A 502 8.19 -7.94 25.33
C VAL A 502 8.17 -9.39 24.81
N ALA A 503 9.31 -10.08 24.83
CA ALA A 503 9.40 -11.48 24.39
C ALA A 503 8.55 -12.43 25.25
N ALA A 504 8.57 -12.27 26.58
CA ALA A 504 7.79 -13.09 27.49
C ALA A 504 6.28 -12.95 27.23
N ARG A 505 5.80 -11.72 26.99
CA ARG A 505 4.40 -11.46 26.64
C ARG A 505 4.03 -12.06 25.29
N ALA A 506 4.86 -11.87 24.27
CA ALA A 506 4.66 -12.49 22.96
C ALA A 506 4.49 -14.01 23.07
N ARG A 507 5.37 -14.66 23.84
CA ARG A 507 5.34 -16.11 24.09
C ARG A 507 4.12 -16.58 24.84
N ALA A 508 3.67 -15.83 25.85
CA ALA A 508 2.45 -16.14 26.58
C ALA A 508 1.21 -16.19 25.68
N GLU A 509 1.24 -15.48 24.54
CA GLU A 509 0.16 -15.44 23.55
C GLU A 509 0.32 -16.46 22.41
N GLY A 510 1.44 -17.21 22.39
CA GLY A 510 1.77 -18.16 21.32
C GLY A 510 2.36 -17.52 20.06
N ALA A 511 2.82 -16.25 20.15
CA ALA A 511 3.44 -15.54 19.05
C ALA A 511 4.87 -16.04 18.78
N LEU A 512 5.32 -15.88 17.53
CA LEU A 512 6.71 -16.14 17.13
C LEU A 512 7.47 -14.81 17.03
N ILE A 513 8.76 -14.85 17.36
CA ILE A 513 9.64 -13.68 17.24
C ILE A 513 10.57 -13.87 16.05
N ASP A 514 10.52 -12.92 15.11
CA ASP A 514 11.31 -12.92 13.89
C ASP A 514 12.49 -11.96 13.98
N LEU A 515 13.67 -12.44 13.60
CA LEU A 515 14.83 -11.58 13.42
C LEU A 515 14.84 -10.99 12.01
N GLU A 516 14.71 -9.66 11.96
CA GLU A 516 14.85 -8.87 10.76
C GLU A 516 16.16 -8.08 10.77
N LYS A 517 16.58 -7.58 9.61
CA LYS A 517 17.80 -6.78 9.42
C LYS A 517 19.04 -7.46 10.01
N HIS A 518 19.30 -8.70 9.61
CA HIS A 518 20.42 -9.50 10.11
C HIS A 518 21.82 -8.82 10.08
N ASN A 519 22.00 -7.77 9.28
CA ASN A 519 23.23 -6.98 9.20
C ASN A 519 23.21 -5.69 10.05
N TRP A 520 22.16 -5.40 10.83
CA TRP A 520 22.13 -4.21 11.69
C TRP A 520 22.84 -4.46 13.03
N PRO A 521 23.29 -3.40 13.72
CA PRO A 521 24.16 -3.54 14.89
C PRO A 521 23.56 -4.39 16.02
N TRP A 522 22.27 -4.21 16.31
CA TRP A 522 21.59 -4.88 17.42
C TRP A 522 21.18 -6.33 17.15
N SER A 523 21.12 -6.73 15.88
CA SER A 523 20.48 -7.99 15.44
C SER A 523 21.09 -9.23 16.08
N ILE A 524 22.40 -9.25 16.28
CA ILE A 524 23.08 -10.37 16.96
C ILE A 524 22.82 -10.37 18.46
N ALA A 525 22.73 -9.19 19.09
CA ALA A 525 22.52 -9.11 20.53
C ALA A 525 21.15 -9.65 20.95
N ILE A 526 20.11 -9.47 20.13
CA ILE A 526 18.74 -9.86 20.48
C ILE A 526 18.45 -11.35 20.37
N VAL A 527 19.24 -12.13 19.61
CA VAL A 527 18.99 -13.56 19.39
C VAL A 527 18.87 -14.35 20.70
N PRO A 528 19.89 -14.34 21.60
CA PRO A 528 19.77 -15.04 22.89
C PRO A 528 18.84 -14.34 23.88
N LEU A 529 18.51 -13.06 23.69
CA LEU A 529 17.68 -12.30 24.63
C LEU A 529 16.20 -12.56 24.44
N LEU A 530 15.77 -12.60 23.19
CA LEU A 530 14.38 -12.84 22.81
C LEU A 530 14.09 -14.33 22.62
N ASP A 531 15.14 -15.17 22.63
CA ASP A 531 15.06 -16.58 22.23
C ASP A 531 14.46 -16.73 20.82
N VAL A 532 14.96 -15.93 19.87
CA VAL A 532 14.37 -15.73 18.53
C VAL A 532 13.94 -17.05 17.87
N ASP A 533 12.76 -17.03 17.25
CA ASP A 533 12.15 -18.20 16.60
C ASP A 533 12.49 -18.31 15.11
N LEU A 534 12.37 -17.18 14.43
CA LEU A 534 12.39 -17.08 12.98
C LEU A 534 13.54 -16.20 12.52
N PHE A 535 14.03 -16.46 11.30
CA PHE A 535 15.06 -15.65 10.66
C PHE A 535 14.62 -15.33 9.24
N GLU A 536 14.49 -14.05 8.90
CA GLU A 536 14.08 -13.58 7.57
C GLU A 536 15.19 -13.81 6.53
N LEU A 537 15.33 -15.06 6.12
CA LEU A 537 16.40 -15.51 5.23
C LEU A 537 16.16 -15.00 3.79
N ALA A 538 14.90 -14.97 3.36
CA ALA A 538 14.45 -14.24 2.18
C ALA A 538 13.87 -12.88 2.62
N ASN A 539 14.76 -11.97 3.02
CA ASN A 539 14.37 -10.66 3.58
C ASN A 539 13.93 -9.60 2.57
N ASN A 540 13.37 -8.53 3.13
CA ASN A 540 12.88 -7.32 2.48
C ASN A 540 13.86 -6.51 1.61
N HIS A 541 15.11 -6.97 1.44
CA HIS A 541 16.08 -6.40 0.48
C HIS A 541 16.28 -7.23 -0.79
N HIS A 542 15.58 -8.37 -0.92
CA HIS A 542 15.49 -9.09 -2.18
C HIS A 542 14.35 -8.52 -3.03
N TRP A 543 14.67 -7.94 -4.18
CA TRP A 543 13.68 -7.27 -5.04
C TRP A 543 13.70 -7.83 -6.48
N ASP A 544 12.61 -7.68 -7.23
CA ASP A 544 12.64 -7.96 -8.68
C ASP A 544 13.42 -6.87 -9.44
N VAL A 545 13.30 -5.63 -8.95
CA VAL A 545 13.93 -4.41 -9.48
C VAL A 545 15.41 -4.31 -9.06
N GLU A 546 16.15 -3.32 -9.58
CA GLU A 546 17.57 -3.09 -9.28
C GLU A 546 17.88 -3.19 -7.77
N PHE A 547 18.90 -3.98 -7.41
CA PHE A 547 19.34 -4.14 -6.03
C PHE A 547 19.94 -2.84 -5.49
N GLY A 548 19.35 -2.33 -4.41
CA GLY A 548 19.69 -1.00 -3.87
C GLY A 548 20.55 -1.00 -2.60
N VAL A 549 20.80 -2.14 -1.96
CA VAL A 549 21.55 -2.16 -0.68
C VAL A 549 23.03 -2.26 -0.95
N ARG A 550 23.70 -1.11 -1.03
CA ARG A 550 25.15 -1.03 -1.26
C ARG A 550 25.95 -0.59 -0.04
N ASN A 551 25.28 -0.09 1.01
CA ASN A 551 25.93 0.27 2.26
C ASN A 551 25.56 -0.72 3.36
N TRP A 552 26.58 -1.37 3.92
CA TRP A 552 26.41 -2.34 5.01
C TRP A 552 26.48 -1.61 6.34
N ALA A 553 25.44 -1.74 7.16
CA ALA A 553 25.49 -1.24 8.54
C ALA A 553 26.65 -1.89 9.31
N GLU A 554 26.81 -3.21 9.15
CA GLU A 554 27.91 -3.97 9.75
C GLU A 554 28.63 -4.82 8.68
N PRO A 555 29.91 -4.55 8.39
CA PRO A 555 30.69 -5.27 7.39
C PRO A 555 30.80 -6.78 7.65
N ALA A 556 31.01 -7.54 6.56
CA ALA A 556 31.23 -8.97 6.64
C ALA A 556 32.65 -9.32 7.12
N PRO A 557 32.82 -10.31 8.02
CA PRO A 557 34.13 -10.82 8.34
C PRO A 557 34.71 -11.62 7.16
N LYS A 558 36.03 -11.62 7.02
CA LYS A 558 36.75 -12.24 5.88
C LYS A 558 36.42 -13.72 5.68
N TRP A 559 36.18 -14.47 6.77
CA TRP A 559 35.90 -15.90 6.70
C TRP A 559 34.63 -16.25 5.94
N MET A 560 33.65 -15.33 5.84
CA MET A 560 32.43 -15.56 5.06
C MET A 560 32.71 -15.70 3.56
N SER A 561 33.90 -15.29 3.08
CA SER A 561 34.35 -15.47 1.69
C SER A 561 33.30 -15.06 0.66
N LEU A 562 32.67 -13.92 0.90
CA LEU A 562 31.50 -13.51 0.12
C LEU A 562 31.91 -13.15 -1.32
N PRO A 563 31.07 -13.50 -2.32
CA PRO A 563 31.32 -13.13 -3.71
C PRO A 563 31.58 -11.63 -3.85
N GLY A 564 32.75 -11.26 -4.41
CA GLY A 564 33.18 -9.86 -4.56
C GLY A 564 34.31 -9.38 -3.65
N GLY A 565 34.95 -10.25 -2.85
CA GLY A 565 36.29 -9.95 -2.28
C GLY A 565 36.34 -9.32 -0.89
N GLY A 566 35.28 -9.41 -0.09
CA GLY A 566 35.40 -9.37 1.38
C GLY A 566 35.64 -8.01 2.07
N ASN A 567 35.49 -6.88 1.37
CA ASN A 567 35.69 -5.55 1.96
C ASN A 567 34.41 -4.67 2.07
N GLY A 568 33.24 -5.15 1.63
CA GLY A 568 31.96 -4.41 1.63
C GLY A 568 31.21 -4.56 0.30
N ILE A 569 30.17 -5.39 0.27
CA ILE A 569 29.62 -6.01 -0.95
C ILE A 569 28.58 -5.13 -1.65
N ASP A 570 28.76 -4.88 -2.94
CA ASP A 570 27.80 -4.14 -3.77
C ASP A 570 26.79 -5.03 -4.54
N THR A 571 26.77 -6.34 -4.30
CA THR A 571 25.96 -7.29 -5.08
C THR A 571 24.85 -7.97 -4.28
N GLU A 572 23.72 -8.20 -4.94
CA GLU A 572 22.59 -8.98 -4.41
C GLU A 572 23.04 -10.37 -3.92
N ARG A 573 23.96 -11.01 -4.65
CA ARG A 573 24.41 -12.38 -4.30
C ARG A 573 25.22 -12.39 -3.02
N GLY A 574 26.13 -11.44 -2.83
CA GLY A 574 26.88 -11.36 -1.59
C GLY A 574 25.98 -10.95 -0.41
N TRP A 575 24.93 -10.15 -0.63
CA TRP A 575 23.89 -9.90 0.37
C TRP A 575 23.23 -11.18 0.87
N THR A 576 22.73 -12.00 -0.05
CA THR A 576 22.09 -13.27 0.29
C THR A 576 23.06 -14.22 0.99
N HIS A 577 24.32 -14.28 0.57
CA HIS A 577 25.33 -15.15 1.19
C HIS A 577 25.71 -14.68 2.61
N TYR A 578 25.76 -13.37 2.88
CA TYR A 578 25.94 -12.87 4.24
C TYR A 578 24.79 -13.32 5.15
N GLY A 579 23.55 -13.23 4.67
CA GLY A 579 22.37 -13.71 5.37
C GLY A 579 22.47 -15.21 5.69
N PHE A 580 22.83 -16.02 4.70
CA PHE A 580 23.06 -17.46 4.88
C PHE A 580 24.16 -17.75 5.92
N GLN A 581 25.32 -17.12 5.80
CA GLN A 581 26.44 -17.38 6.72
C GLN A 581 26.14 -16.91 8.15
N THR A 582 25.41 -15.80 8.31
CA THR A 582 24.93 -15.34 9.62
C THR A 582 23.96 -16.34 10.23
N TYR A 583 22.97 -16.79 9.45
CA TYR A 583 22.02 -17.80 9.86
C TYR A 583 22.71 -19.12 10.27
N TYR A 584 23.69 -19.58 9.49
CA TYR A 584 24.44 -20.80 9.78
C TYR A 584 25.30 -20.69 11.05
N ALA A 585 25.97 -19.55 11.27
CA ALA A 585 26.73 -19.29 12.49
C ALA A 585 25.83 -19.37 13.74
N LEU A 586 24.62 -18.81 13.65
CA LEU A 586 23.63 -18.88 14.73
C LEU A 586 23.09 -20.31 14.94
N LEU A 587 22.78 -21.05 13.87
CA LEU A 587 22.41 -22.46 13.99
C LEU A 587 23.53 -23.30 14.63
N ASN A 588 24.79 -23.06 14.27
CA ASN A 588 25.94 -23.73 14.86
C ASN A 588 26.13 -23.41 16.35
N CYS A 589 25.64 -22.26 16.82
CA CYS A 589 25.56 -21.92 18.24
C CYS A 589 24.46 -22.69 18.99
N GLY A 590 23.55 -23.37 18.27
CA GLY A 590 22.45 -24.15 18.82
C GLY A 590 21.12 -23.40 18.92
N PHE A 591 21.02 -22.20 18.35
CA PHE A 591 19.74 -21.48 18.28
C PHE A 591 18.77 -22.21 17.34
N ASN A 592 17.50 -22.31 17.75
CA ASN A 592 16.46 -22.99 16.98
C ASN A 592 15.76 -22.02 16.02
N LEU A 593 16.46 -21.61 14.97
CA LEU A 593 15.96 -20.62 14.02
C LEU A 593 15.31 -21.32 12.82
N ARG A 594 14.08 -20.96 12.49
CA ARG A 594 13.37 -21.44 11.30
C ARG A 594 13.38 -20.33 10.25
N PRO A 595 13.68 -20.63 8.97
CA PRO A 595 13.75 -19.58 7.98
C PRO A 595 12.35 -19.08 7.63
N THR A 596 12.19 -17.77 7.52
CA THR A 596 11.00 -17.10 7.03
C THR A 596 11.32 -16.21 5.82
N ALA A 597 10.29 -15.60 5.26
CA ALA A 597 10.41 -14.63 4.19
C ALA A 597 9.51 -13.42 4.42
N GLY A 598 9.99 -12.26 4.01
CA GLY A 598 9.34 -10.99 4.16
C GLY A 598 9.71 -10.04 3.05
N THR A 599 8.78 -9.17 2.65
CA THR A 599 9.02 -8.22 1.56
C THR A 599 9.18 -6.78 2.03
N ALA A 600 8.61 -6.42 3.18
CA ALA A 600 8.27 -5.06 3.54
C ALA A 600 7.56 -4.30 2.39
N SER A 601 6.75 -5.01 1.59
CA SER A 601 5.94 -4.37 0.54
C SER A 601 5.06 -3.30 1.18
N GLY A 602 4.99 -2.12 0.58
CA GLY A 602 4.44 -0.91 1.21
C GLY A 602 5.52 0.10 1.62
N VAL A 603 6.74 -0.36 1.91
CA VAL A 603 7.92 0.50 2.18
C VAL A 603 8.93 0.43 1.02
N HIS A 604 9.22 -0.77 0.50
CA HIS A 604 10.23 -1.00 -0.55
C HIS A 604 9.62 -1.19 -1.95
N PRO A 605 10.38 -1.00 -3.06
CA PRO A 605 9.90 -1.23 -4.42
C PRO A 605 9.82 -2.73 -4.75
N VAL A 606 8.91 -3.42 -4.08
CA VAL A 606 8.73 -4.86 -4.19
C VAL A 606 7.24 -5.22 -4.04
N PRO A 607 6.71 -6.12 -4.89
CA PRO A 607 5.33 -6.58 -4.76
C PRO A 607 5.17 -7.49 -3.53
N LEU A 608 3.95 -7.56 -3.00
CA LEU A 608 3.63 -8.43 -1.88
C LEU A 608 3.93 -9.90 -2.24
N GLY A 609 4.51 -10.65 -1.31
CA GLY A 609 4.88 -12.04 -1.55
C GLY A 609 5.93 -12.22 -2.63
N PHE A 610 6.79 -11.23 -2.92
CA PHE A 610 8.00 -11.40 -3.74
C PHE A 610 8.98 -12.42 -3.10
N SER A 611 9.18 -12.31 -1.80
CA SER A 611 9.83 -13.32 -0.97
C SER A 611 8.72 -14.14 -0.31
N ARG A 612 8.83 -15.48 -0.31
CA ARG A 612 7.82 -16.37 0.28
C ARG A 612 8.43 -17.41 1.18
N VAL A 613 7.75 -17.72 2.27
CA VAL A 613 7.91 -18.97 2.99
C VAL A 613 6.76 -19.88 2.60
N TYR A 614 7.05 -21.09 2.16
CA TYR A 614 6.05 -22.13 1.94
C TYR A 614 6.08 -23.08 3.12
N VAL A 615 4.91 -23.36 3.70
CA VAL A 615 4.76 -24.22 4.87
C VAL A 615 3.91 -25.43 4.50
N GLN A 616 4.40 -26.62 4.85
CA GLN A 616 3.67 -27.86 4.67
C GLN A 616 2.59 -28.03 5.75
N VAL A 617 1.36 -28.28 5.29
CA VAL A 617 0.18 -28.46 6.12
C VAL A 617 -0.52 -29.77 5.76
N ASP A 618 -0.75 -30.61 6.76
CA ASP A 618 -1.45 -31.89 6.61
C ASP A 618 -2.97 -31.70 6.70
N GLY A 619 -3.70 -32.42 5.84
CA GLY A 619 -5.16 -32.47 5.89
C GLY A 619 -5.87 -31.14 5.58
N GLY A 620 -5.33 -30.37 4.63
CA GLY A 620 -5.93 -29.12 4.14
C GLY A 620 -5.55 -27.87 4.95
N PHE A 621 -5.68 -26.71 4.30
CA PHE A 621 -5.30 -25.42 4.84
C PHE A 621 -6.16 -25.00 6.03
N SER A 622 -5.50 -24.42 7.03
CA SER A 622 -6.08 -23.55 8.07
C SER A 622 -4.94 -22.69 8.59
N PHE A 623 -5.23 -21.45 8.99
CA PHE A 623 -4.21 -20.54 9.50
C PHE A 623 -3.44 -21.10 10.71
N GLU A 624 -4.13 -21.76 11.64
CA GLU A 624 -3.53 -22.32 12.86
C GLU A 624 -2.53 -23.43 12.52
N LYS A 625 -2.89 -24.35 11.62
CA LYS A 625 -1.97 -25.39 11.15
C LYS A 625 -0.79 -24.79 10.37
N TRP A 626 -1.01 -23.71 9.62
CA TRP A 626 0.06 -23.01 8.92
C TRP A 626 1.05 -22.39 9.91
N MET A 627 0.57 -21.66 10.91
CA MET A 627 1.43 -21.11 11.98
C MET A 627 2.17 -22.20 12.75
N ALA A 628 1.50 -23.32 13.06
CA ALA A 628 2.13 -24.47 13.71
C ALA A 628 3.20 -25.14 12.82
N GLY A 629 2.96 -25.24 11.52
CA GLY A 629 3.93 -25.74 10.54
C GLY A 629 5.16 -24.84 10.42
N LEU A 630 4.96 -23.51 10.41
CA LEU A 630 6.04 -22.52 10.43
C LEU A 630 6.86 -22.64 11.72
N ALA A 631 6.20 -22.71 12.88
CA ALA A 631 6.84 -22.89 14.17
C ALA A 631 7.67 -24.20 14.23
N ALA A 632 7.19 -25.27 13.59
CA ALA A 632 7.89 -26.55 13.49
C ALA A 632 9.02 -26.57 12.43
N GLY A 633 9.14 -25.52 11.61
CA GLY A 633 10.12 -25.48 10.51
C GLY A 633 9.78 -26.42 9.36
N ARG A 634 8.51 -26.80 9.17
CA ARG A 634 8.07 -27.57 8.00
C ARG A 634 7.96 -26.66 6.78
N SER A 635 9.07 -26.00 6.43
CA SER A 635 9.07 -24.90 5.49
C SER A 635 10.29 -24.86 4.57
N PHE A 636 10.15 -24.12 3.48
CA PHE A 636 11.25 -23.58 2.70
C PHE A 636 10.96 -22.12 2.35
N VAL A 637 12.00 -21.33 2.16
CA VAL A 637 11.90 -19.95 1.70
C VAL A 637 12.35 -19.86 0.25
N THR A 638 11.78 -18.92 -0.51
CA THR A 638 12.12 -18.75 -1.92
C THR A 638 11.84 -17.35 -2.44
N THR A 639 12.62 -16.96 -3.44
CA THR A 639 12.34 -15.82 -4.34
C THR A 639 11.95 -16.28 -5.76
N GLY A 640 11.99 -17.59 -6.05
CA GLY A 640 11.65 -18.15 -7.36
C GLY A 640 11.41 -19.66 -7.33
N PRO A 641 12.46 -20.51 -7.20
CA PRO A 641 12.31 -21.97 -7.26
C PRO A 641 11.41 -22.56 -6.16
N MET A 642 10.65 -23.60 -6.50
CA MET A 642 9.86 -24.40 -5.55
C MET A 642 10.68 -25.62 -5.13
N LEU A 643 11.18 -25.62 -3.89
CA LEU A 643 12.11 -26.62 -3.37
C LEU A 643 11.38 -27.59 -2.43
N LEU A 644 11.00 -28.76 -2.95
CA LEU A 644 10.37 -29.81 -2.17
C LEU A 644 11.38 -30.92 -1.92
N ALA A 645 11.95 -30.95 -0.72
CA ALA A 645 13.00 -31.89 -0.34
C ALA A 645 12.62 -32.66 0.93
N GLU A 646 13.13 -33.88 1.04
CA GLU A 646 12.94 -34.78 2.17
C GLU A 646 14.27 -35.42 2.56
N LEU A 647 14.47 -35.64 3.85
CA LEU A 647 15.60 -36.37 4.39
C LEU A 647 15.09 -37.63 5.10
N ASN A 648 15.49 -38.81 4.63
CA ASN A 648 14.93 -40.11 5.04
C ASN A 648 13.37 -40.14 4.97
N GLY A 649 12.80 -39.54 3.93
CA GLY A 649 11.35 -39.44 3.74
C GLY A 649 10.64 -38.52 4.75
N GLN A 650 11.38 -37.65 5.45
CA GLN A 650 10.81 -36.69 6.40
C GLN A 650 10.99 -35.25 5.89
N PRO A 651 10.00 -34.37 6.11
CA PRO A 651 10.07 -32.99 5.65
C PRO A 651 11.08 -32.15 6.46
N PRO A 652 11.46 -30.95 5.96
CA PRO A 652 12.25 -29.98 6.70
C PRO A 652 11.70 -29.73 8.12
N GLY A 653 12.58 -29.34 9.04
CA GLY A 653 12.22 -29.12 10.45
C GLY A 653 12.16 -30.39 11.30
N ARG A 654 12.20 -31.59 10.68
CA ARG A 654 12.24 -32.85 11.43
C ARG A 654 13.50 -32.93 12.29
N ARG A 655 13.32 -33.46 13.50
CA ARG A 655 14.38 -33.79 14.46
C ARG A 655 14.61 -35.29 14.52
N PHE A 656 15.86 -35.71 14.36
CA PHE A 656 16.33 -37.08 14.49
C PHE A 656 17.20 -37.19 15.74
N ALA A 657 17.06 -38.28 16.48
CA ALA A 657 17.95 -38.64 17.58
C ALA A 657 18.70 -39.91 17.18
N LEU A 658 20.03 -39.89 17.33
CA LEU A 658 20.92 -40.98 16.97
C LEU A 658 21.88 -41.30 18.12
N ASN A 659 22.24 -42.58 18.21
CA ASN A 659 23.27 -43.06 19.14
C ASN A 659 24.59 -43.40 18.41
N GLU A 660 24.53 -43.63 17.08
CA GLU A 660 25.67 -44.03 16.25
C GLU A 660 25.64 -43.29 14.90
N PRO A 661 26.81 -43.10 14.24
CA PRO A 661 26.88 -42.50 12.92
C PRO A 661 25.98 -43.20 11.90
N GLY A 662 25.40 -42.44 10.96
CA GLY A 662 24.47 -42.97 9.98
C GLY A 662 24.47 -42.22 8.65
N ILE A 663 23.94 -42.88 7.63
CA ILE A 663 23.70 -42.31 6.30
C ILE A 663 22.26 -41.79 6.25
N PHE A 664 22.12 -40.55 5.79
CA PHE A 664 20.82 -39.95 5.49
C PHE A 664 20.64 -39.81 3.98
N THR A 665 19.51 -40.28 3.47
CA THR A 665 19.13 -40.18 2.07
C THR A 665 18.33 -38.90 1.83
N LEU A 666 18.82 -38.07 0.91
CA LEU A 666 18.12 -36.89 0.41
C LEU A 666 17.34 -37.27 -0.84
N SER A 667 16.06 -36.90 -0.88
CA SER A 667 15.17 -37.06 -2.03
C SER A 667 14.29 -35.82 -2.25
N GLY A 668 13.76 -35.64 -3.45
CA GLY A 668 12.81 -34.55 -3.72
C GLY A 668 12.87 -34.00 -5.13
N THR A 669 12.20 -32.86 -5.34
CA THR A 669 12.13 -32.18 -6.63
C THR A 669 12.24 -30.67 -6.44
N ILE A 670 12.88 -30.01 -7.39
CA ILE A 670 12.88 -28.56 -7.52
C ILE A 670 12.20 -28.20 -8.83
N GLU A 671 11.20 -27.32 -8.79
CA GLU A 671 10.58 -26.73 -9.97
C GLU A 671 10.90 -25.24 -10.07
N SER A 672 11.13 -24.74 -11.27
CA SER A 672 11.57 -23.36 -11.47
C SER A 672 11.09 -22.80 -12.82
N GLY A 673 10.85 -21.49 -12.87
CA GLY A 673 10.52 -20.79 -14.10
C GLY A 673 11.68 -20.70 -15.09
N GLN A 674 12.93 -20.74 -14.60
CA GLN A 674 14.17 -20.76 -15.41
C GLN A 674 15.06 -21.96 -15.02
N PRO A 675 16.08 -22.30 -15.83
CA PRO A 675 17.02 -23.34 -15.46
C PRO A 675 17.70 -23.05 -14.12
N LEU A 676 17.84 -24.07 -13.28
CA LEU A 676 18.65 -23.99 -12.07
C LEU A 676 20.14 -23.93 -12.42
N GLU A 677 20.85 -23.07 -11.71
CA GLU A 677 22.30 -22.90 -11.76
C GLU A 677 23.00 -23.97 -10.91
N SER A 678 22.56 -24.14 -9.67
CA SER A 678 23.19 -25.06 -8.72
C SER A 678 22.22 -25.54 -7.65
N ILE A 679 22.55 -26.70 -7.07
CA ILE A 679 21.89 -27.29 -5.92
C ILE A 679 22.99 -27.68 -4.93
N GLU A 680 22.84 -27.28 -3.68
CA GLU A 680 23.83 -27.49 -2.63
C GLU A 680 23.16 -28.04 -1.38
N VAL A 681 23.80 -29.03 -0.76
CA VAL A 681 23.42 -29.58 0.54
C VAL A 681 24.41 -29.06 1.57
N ILE A 682 23.88 -28.43 2.60
CA ILE A 682 24.64 -27.79 3.67
C ILE A 682 24.55 -28.67 4.91
N ARG A 683 25.68 -28.94 5.57
CA ARG A 683 25.74 -29.51 6.91
C ARG A 683 26.60 -28.61 7.79
N ASN A 684 26.06 -28.16 8.92
CA ASN A 684 26.78 -27.31 9.89
C ASN A 684 27.49 -26.07 9.28
N GLY A 685 26.89 -25.50 8.23
CA GLY A 685 27.38 -24.30 7.53
C GLY A 685 28.30 -24.58 6.33
N GLU A 686 28.65 -25.84 6.08
CA GLU A 686 29.55 -26.26 5.02
C GLU A 686 28.78 -26.98 3.90
N VAL A 687 29.13 -26.72 2.63
CA VAL A 687 28.56 -27.44 1.49
C VAL A 687 29.21 -28.83 1.44
N VAL A 688 28.42 -29.87 1.74
CA VAL A 688 28.88 -31.27 1.79
C VAL A 688 28.54 -32.05 0.53
N LEU A 689 27.59 -31.56 -0.26
CA LEU A 689 27.24 -32.13 -1.55
C LEU A 689 26.82 -31.01 -2.51
N GLN A 690 27.36 -31.02 -3.71
CA GLN A 690 26.95 -30.15 -4.80
C GLN A 690 26.37 -31.02 -5.91
N LEU A 691 25.10 -30.82 -6.22
CA LEU A 691 24.36 -31.58 -7.23
C LEU A 691 24.24 -30.75 -8.51
N THR A 692 24.62 -31.32 -9.64
CA THR A 692 24.40 -30.71 -10.95
C THR A 692 22.91 -30.82 -11.30
N PRO A 693 22.19 -29.71 -11.54
CA PRO A 693 20.76 -29.78 -11.83
C PRO A 693 20.49 -30.40 -13.20
N GLU A 694 19.77 -31.52 -13.22
CA GLU A 694 19.21 -32.11 -14.44
C GLU A 694 18.01 -31.29 -14.90
N ASN A 695 18.26 -30.12 -15.50
CA ASN A 695 17.23 -29.18 -15.96
C ASN A 695 16.34 -29.80 -17.06
N THR A 696 15.28 -30.51 -16.67
CA THR A 696 14.30 -31.11 -17.56
C THR A 696 13.04 -30.24 -17.69
N ARG A 697 12.36 -30.27 -18.83
CA ARG A 697 11.11 -29.51 -19.01
C ARG A 697 9.90 -30.29 -18.48
N THR A 698 9.04 -29.61 -17.72
CA THR A 698 7.72 -30.13 -17.33
C THR A 698 6.71 -29.95 -18.46
N SER A 699 5.58 -30.64 -18.40
CA SER A 699 4.47 -30.46 -19.35
C SER A 699 3.89 -29.05 -19.35
N ALA A 700 3.96 -28.33 -18.23
CA ALA A 700 3.54 -26.94 -18.11
C ALA A 700 4.59 -25.94 -18.65
N GLY A 701 5.78 -26.41 -19.04
CA GLY A 701 6.88 -25.62 -19.57
C GLY A 701 7.87 -25.09 -18.53
N ALA A 702 7.68 -25.38 -17.23
CA ALA A 702 8.67 -25.11 -16.18
C ALA A 702 9.93 -25.98 -16.38
N TRP A 703 10.99 -25.65 -15.64
CA TRP A 703 12.14 -26.52 -15.44
C TRP A 703 11.99 -27.33 -14.16
N ARG A 704 12.49 -28.55 -14.16
CA ARG A 704 12.52 -29.44 -13.01
C ARG A 704 13.89 -30.08 -12.87
N ALA A 705 14.36 -30.22 -11.64
CA ALA A 705 15.49 -31.06 -11.27
C ALA A 705 15.07 -32.01 -10.14
N THR A 706 15.68 -33.20 -10.10
CA THR A 706 15.49 -34.19 -9.05
C THR A 706 16.60 -34.06 -8.01
N LEU A 707 16.25 -34.25 -6.74
CA LEU A 707 17.21 -34.36 -5.65
C LEU A 707 17.43 -35.84 -5.34
N ASN A 708 18.68 -36.28 -5.43
CA ASN A 708 19.10 -37.59 -4.96
C ASN A 708 20.52 -37.47 -4.41
N GLY A 709 20.70 -37.81 -3.14
CA GLY A 709 21.99 -37.73 -2.47
C GLY A 709 22.02 -38.54 -1.19
N SER A 710 23.22 -38.81 -0.69
CA SER A 710 23.43 -39.45 0.60
C SER A 710 24.45 -38.65 1.40
N ILE A 711 24.14 -38.39 2.67
CA ILE A 711 24.97 -37.61 3.57
C ILE A 711 25.36 -38.48 4.76
N GLN A 712 26.66 -38.64 4.98
CA GLN A 712 27.18 -39.28 6.19
C GLN A 712 27.12 -38.27 7.36
N VAL A 713 26.59 -38.71 8.49
CA VAL A 713 26.49 -37.89 9.72
C VAL A 713 27.01 -38.69 10.90
N GLY A 714 28.02 -38.16 11.59
CA GLY A 714 28.67 -38.81 12.73
C GLY A 714 28.76 -37.97 13.99
N GLU A 715 28.12 -36.79 13.99
CA GLU A 715 28.07 -35.87 15.12
C GLU A 715 26.76 -35.08 15.05
N THR A 716 26.38 -34.43 16.16
CA THR A 716 25.23 -33.54 16.18
C THR A 716 25.35 -32.49 15.07
N SER A 717 24.33 -32.44 14.22
CA SER A 717 24.35 -31.65 13.01
C SER A 717 22.99 -31.06 12.69
N TRP A 718 22.99 -30.06 11.83
CA TRP A 718 21.82 -29.69 11.05
C TRP A 718 22.15 -29.82 9.56
N ILE A 719 21.14 -30.17 8.76
CA ILE A 719 21.24 -30.28 7.30
C ILE A 719 20.22 -29.36 6.66
N ALA A 720 20.57 -28.67 5.59
CA ALA A 720 19.63 -27.91 4.76
C ALA A 720 19.97 -28.07 3.28
N VAL A 721 19.02 -27.76 2.41
CA VAL A 721 19.24 -27.72 0.95
C VAL A 721 18.98 -26.30 0.48
N ARG A 722 19.84 -25.81 -0.42
CA ARG A 722 19.58 -24.57 -1.16
C ARG A 722 19.82 -24.77 -2.65
N CYS A 723 19.18 -23.94 -3.46
CA CYS A 723 19.41 -23.91 -4.89
C CYS A 723 19.37 -22.47 -5.41
N PHE A 724 20.00 -22.27 -6.56
CA PHE A 724 20.05 -21.00 -7.25
C PHE A 724 19.55 -21.15 -8.68
N GLU A 725 18.90 -20.10 -9.16
CA GLU A 725 18.38 -19.95 -10.51
C GLU A 725 18.95 -18.66 -11.10
N SER A 726 19.65 -18.76 -12.24
CA SER A 726 20.21 -17.59 -12.91
C SER A 726 19.14 -16.81 -13.66
N ARG A 727 19.21 -15.48 -13.58
CA ARG A 727 18.35 -14.55 -14.34
C ARG A 727 19.21 -13.63 -15.21
N PRO A 728 18.62 -13.03 -16.27
CA PRO A 728 19.30 -12.02 -17.07
C PRO A 728 19.89 -10.88 -16.22
N ALA A 729 20.86 -10.16 -16.78
CA ALA A 729 21.55 -9.04 -16.13
C ALA A 729 22.23 -9.38 -14.79
N GLY A 730 22.68 -10.63 -14.62
CA GLY A 730 23.41 -11.08 -13.42
C GLY A 730 22.54 -11.20 -12.16
N ARG A 731 21.21 -11.11 -12.30
CA ARG A 731 20.25 -11.36 -11.22
C ARG A 731 20.12 -12.86 -10.95
N PHE A 732 19.55 -13.22 -9.81
CA PHE A 732 19.28 -14.63 -9.48
C PHE A 732 18.05 -14.77 -8.59
N ARG A 733 17.51 -15.98 -8.51
CA ARG A 733 16.55 -16.40 -7.49
C ARG A 733 17.13 -17.57 -6.73
N PHE A 734 16.63 -17.79 -5.53
CA PHE A 734 17.08 -18.90 -4.69
C PHE A 734 15.91 -19.51 -3.94
N ALA A 735 16.11 -20.74 -3.47
CA ALA A 735 15.30 -21.35 -2.42
C ALA A 735 16.21 -21.99 -1.37
N HIS A 736 15.71 -22.09 -0.13
CA HIS A 736 16.43 -22.69 1.00
C HIS A 736 15.43 -23.38 1.94
N THR A 737 15.67 -24.65 2.30
CA THR A 737 14.81 -25.38 3.26
C THR A 737 15.03 -24.91 4.69
N ALA A 738 14.06 -25.08 5.57
CA ALA A 738 14.38 -25.18 6.99
C ALA A 738 15.35 -26.34 7.27
N PRO A 739 16.14 -26.28 8.35
CA PRO A 739 17.07 -27.34 8.68
C PRO A 739 16.35 -28.60 9.17
N TRP A 740 16.84 -29.76 8.77
CA TRP A 740 16.69 -30.99 9.53
C TRP A 740 17.70 -30.98 10.67
N HIS A 741 17.31 -31.39 11.87
CA HIS A 741 18.21 -31.46 13.01
C HIS A 741 18.50 -32.91 13.37
N ILE A 742 19.77 -33.23 13.60
CA ILE A 742 20.25 -34.57 13.94
C ILE A 742 21.02 -34.44 15.24
N ARG A 743 20.50 -35.03 16.32
CA ARG A 743 21.09 -34.96 17.65
C ARG A 743 21.75 -36.28 18.03
N PHE A 744 22.99 -36.21 18.44
CA PHE A 744 23.70 -37.26 19.16
C PHE A 744 23.68 -36.89 20.65
N ASP A 745 23.28 -37.83 21.50
CA ASP A 745 23.25 -37.59 22.94
C ASP A 745 24.68 -37.25 23.44
N ASP A 746 24.76 -36.34 24.42
CA ASP A 746 26.00 -35.77 24.98
C ASP A 746 26.93 -35.02 24.00
N GLN A 747 26.52 -34.79 22.76
CA GLN A 747 27.27 -34.00 21.79
C GLN A 747 26.49 -32.74 21.39
N PRO A 748 26.74 -31.58 22.00
CA PRO A 748 26.09 -30.35 21.57
C PRO A 748 26.68 -29.85 20.23
N LEU A 749 25.93 -29.04 19.47
CA LEU A 749 26.50 -28.34 18.31
C LEU A 749 27.72 -27.51 18.71
N ARG A 750 28.74 -27.45 17.86
CA ARG A 750 29.98 -26.72 18.13
C ARG A 750 30.21 -25.67 17.05
N PRO A 751 30.06 -24.36 17.35
CA PRO A 751 30.37 -23.32 16.39
C PRO A 751 31.87 -23.27 16.10
N ARG A 752 32.25 -22.82 14.90
CA ARG A 752 33.66 -22.54 14.59
C ARG A 752 34.11 -21.36 15.45
N GLN A 753 35.36 -21.37 15.90
CA GLN A 753 35.89 -20.33 16.79
C GLN A 753 35.70 -18.92 16.18
N GLN A 754 36.04 -18.75 14.90
CA GLN A 754 35.87 -17.49 14.18
C GLN A 754 34.40 -17.01 14.06
N GLU A 755 33.42 -17.92 14.09
CA GLU A 755 31.99 -17.57 14.04
C GLU A 755 31.56 -16.99 15.38
N ILE A 756 31.85 -17.69 16.47
CA ILE A 756 31.44 -17.25 17.81
C ILE A 756 32.20 -16.00 18.27
N ASP A 757 33.48 -15.86 17.92
CA ASP A 757 34.26 -14.65 18.20
C ASP A 757 33.67 -13.44 17.46
N TRP A 758 33.24 -13.63 16.21
CA TRP A 758 32.57 -12.59 15.45
C TRP A 758 31.23 -12.19 16.10
N LEU A 759 30.40 -13.15 16.49
CA LEU A 759 29.12 -12.88 17.18
C LEU A 759 29.34 -12.13 18.50
N ILE A 760 30.32 -12.54 19.30
CA ILE A 760 30.73 -11.86 20.54
C ILE A 760 31.15 -10.41 20.24
N SER A 761 32.03 -10.20 19.26
CA SER A 761 32.51 -8.86 18.92
C SER A 761 31.38 -7.94 18.44
N ARG A 762 30.38 -8.47 17.74
CA ARG A 762 29.19 -7.71 17.31
C ARG A 762 28.39 -7.20 18.50
N VAL A 763 28.20 -8.02 19.53
CA VAL A 763 27.50 -7.61 20.76
C VAL A 763 28.34 -6.61 21.56
N GLU A 764 29.66 -6.83 21.67
CA GLU A 764 30.56 -5.92 22.38
C GLU A 764 30.63 -4.53 21.73
N ASN A 765 30.77 -4.48 20.40
CA ASN A 765 30.79 -3.24 19.63
C ASN A 765 29.47 -2.48 19.78
N GLU A 766 28.33 -3.18 19.69
CA GLU A 766 27.03 -2.53 19.84
C GLU A 766 26.79 -2.04 21.28
N LEU A 767 27.17 -2.83 22.29
CA LEU A 767 27.12 -2.40 23.68
C LEU A 767 27.97 -1.15 23.90
N GLN A 768 29.18 -1.09 23.32
CA GLN A 768 30.04 0.08 23.41
C GLN A 768 29.37 1.30 22.75
N ARG A 769 28.82 1.15 21.54
CA ARG A 769 28.14 2.21 20.78
C ARG A 769 26.92 2.78 21.52
N SER A 770 26.25 1.93 22.29
CA SER A 770 24.95 2.23 22.92
C SER A 770 25.02 2.54 24.43
N ARG A 771 26.17 2.32 25.08
CA ARG A 771 26.32 2.38 26.56
C ARG A 771 25.86 3.69 27.18
N GLU A 772 26.13 4.83 26.55
CA GLU A 772 25.78 6.16 27.07
C GLU A 772 24.34 6.60 26.73
N LEU A 773 23.69 5.89 25.81
CA LEU A 773 22.35 6.24 25.30
C LEU A 773 21.24 5.36 25.87
N LEU A 774 21.58 4.13 26.25
CA LEU A 774 20.60 3.17 26.75
C LEU A 774 20.27 3.38 28.23
N PRO A 775 19.02 3.09 28.64
CA PRO A 775 18.72 2.96 30.05
C PRO A 775 19.52 1.80 30.69
N PRO A 776 19.72 1.79 32.03
CA PRO A 776 20.45 0.73 32.71
C PRO A 776 19.92 -0.68 32.41
N ALA A 777 18.60 -0.83 32.25
CA ALA A 777 17.97 -2.08 31.86
C ALA A 777 18.44 -2.56 30.48
N GLY A 778 18.64 -1.65 29.52
CA GLY A 778 19.15 -1.96 28.19
C GLY A 778 20.60 -2.44 28.24
N VAL A 779 21.48 -1.72 28.95
CA VAL A 779 22.88 -2.14 29.15
C VAL A 779 22.96 -3.55 29.74
N ALA A 780 22.15 -3.84 30.77
CA ALA A 780 22.09 -5.15 31.40
C ALA A 780 21.59 -6.27 30.46
N GLU A 781 20.78 -5.94 29.44
CA GLU A 781 20.37 -6.91 28.42
C GLU A 781 21.52 -7.28 27.48
N TYR A 782 22.30 -6.31 27.02
CA TYR A 782 23.50 -6.60 26.23
C TYR A 782 24.51 -7.45 27.00
N GLU A 783 24.75 -7.16 28.28
CA GLU A 783 25.65 -7.95 29.13
C GLU A 783 25.17 -9.41 29.28
N ARG A 784 23.85 -9.63 29.36
CA ARG A 784 23.25 -10.97 29.36
C ARG A 784 23.45 -11.70 28.04
N SER A 785 23.23 -11.00 26.92
CA SER A 785 23.47 -11.55 25.58
C SER A 785 24.93 -12.00 25.41
N LEU A 786 25.86 -11.14 25.84
CA LEU A 786 27.29 -11.43 25.81
C LEU A 786 27.67 -12.62 26.68
N ALA A 787 27.08 -12.75 27.88
CA ALA A 787 27.29 -13.91 28.74
C ALA A 787 26.82 -15.22 28.07
N ALA A 788 25.67 -15.20 27.38
CA ALA A 788 25.16 -16.37 26.66
C ALA A 788 26.10 -16.80 25.52
N TYR A 789 26.60 -15.86 24.71
CA TYR A 789 27.56 -16.18 23.66
C TYR A 789 28.91 -16.66 24.21
N ARG A 790 29.42 -16.06 25.29
CA ARG A 790 30.66 -16.51 25.95
C ARG A 790 30.54 -17.92 26.52
N GLU A 791 29.36 -18.31 27.01
CA GLU A 791 29.10 -19.69 27.42
C GLU A 791 29.17 -20.66 26.23
N ILE A 792 28.56 -20.29 25.10
CA ILE A 792 28.60 -21.07 23.87
C ILE A 792 30.05 -21.21 23.34
N ALA A 793 30.87 -20.17 23.47
CA ALA A 793 32.26 -20.18 23.05
C ALA A 793 33.10 -21.25 23.74
N ARG A 794 32.75 -21.68 24.97
CA ARG A 794 33.48 -22.72 25.72
C ARG A 794 33.49 -24.09 25.02
N ARG A 795 32.53 -24.35 24.14
CA ARG A 795 32.43 -25.61 23.35
C ARG A 795 32.81 -25.45 21.87
N ALA A 796 33.33 -24.28 21.47
CA ALA A 796 33.70 -24.02 20.09
C ALA A 796 34.70 -25.07 19.54
N ARG A 797 34.66 -25.27 18.23
CA ARG A 797 35.65 -26.07 17.50
C ARG A 797 36.63 -25.13 16.78
N PRO A 798 37.89 -25.55 16.59
CA PRO A 798 38.87 -24.79 15.81
C PRO A 798 38.35 -24.33 14.45
#